data_AF-A0A7X7JAD2-F1
#
_entry.id   AF-A0A7X7JAD2-F1
#
_cell.length_a   1.000
_cell.length_b   1.000
_cell.length_c   1.000
_cell.angle_alpha   90.00
_cell.angle_beta   90.00
_cell.angle_gamma   90.00
#
_symmetry.space_group_name_H-M   'P 1'
#
loop_
_entity.id
_entity.type
_entity.pdbx_description
1 polymer ?
#
loop_
_entity_poly.entity_id
_entity_poly.type
_entity_poly.pdbx_seq_one_letter_code
_entity_poly.pdbx_strand_id
1 'polypeptide(L)'
;MKKQTPGMAAWPLLLAGAFAIATALSAAEPVPIETRINDLLAKIIATNAAEKAQQSLFAQLRGPGTLNACKSATNFVPLESALLKLDELAAGKKIAIRQDDILAALAEVHEASGAGARADSVRRKIAAMKDADPKNKSRALAALSDKVRGGRWDVWSPQYIARYIDLKPEAELEKMKKEYIDLLEQRMAVDAGNPAFLMEYANYHLLTLDNAGKAEPVYKKLAAMEKLPDQQRAAACYGLVNAALLRGSRAEAERLLKDFNALNLKAGAGRGQSDYIWQLRNTAELLDGDAALDHFQLPLHSGARAFPEPQEAEYTETFAPVKAIRIELGKGLDMKAPGLRYILPKLKRMGVAIDDSSKFVLKVNSDDALKAPEKKEGYALKVARDGASIAGFDSQGVTWGLVSFMQLFDSRNGPRVRICSINDWPGMAVRGFYNTDVNCMIPEMAIYSKMNLVIMQGANALHGWGVTPLLEAEMKAMTGLLRDFGFQVMYGAFSYTMYPKYPLTSERTFELHQEVFGKVAALGAGIYFPYDDGRYPLHPQDEKISKIGANQDAKYLTRLYRAIKAKHPVFSMIFCPPFYWGPDAPASYPEDRENYLRSLGEHLDPEILVFWTGPRVKGYQVTPDKVKWFADLIRRKPTYAQNGWGPHNLIHYTADPIYGWKSWHYDGFQQDVHSYLCNSSVGVQAPLICTLADWQWNEKGFDADRSTQAMVDAYYGHGMFSAMRPAALALARIDKYRYGAITPEAVHEIPMLDEVAKAARASLAKAEELNKPALDRLPCYFKQGVGFAEKALAAARSAPDFFKRYEKEIEAVREQAKADLGFDPEKGDVLKHAVDFSGTQGPMVYGFRSAPRFGAPFRGSEFQANSARFSFECDPFPPSGAYDLYLSGQYETAKGEPEFQIRITLNGEEVYKGPCGLAVSAWKVSKFTLPFEKLKRGNTVVIESATPGDTQSGPPWLLVNYVMLRKQKG
;
A
#
# COMPACT_ATOMS: atom_id res chain seq x y z
N MET A 1 -12.46 -2.98 -11.91
CA MET A 1 -12.71 -1.57 -12.32
C MET A 1 -11.37 -0.86 -12.30
N LYS A 2 -10.65 -0.81 -13.44
CA LYS A 2 -10.70 0.26 -14.46
C LYS A 2 -10.67 1.65 -13.83
N LYS A 3 -9.59 2.40 -14.10
CA LYS A 3 -9.59 3.87 -14.18
C LYS A 3 -10.94 4.31 -14.75
N GLN A 4 -11.59 5.28 -14.15
CA GLN A 4 -12.24 6.33 -14.93
C GLN A 4 -12.90 7.40 -14.03
N THR A 5 -12.64 8.66 -14.41
CA THR A 5 -13.63 9.74 -14.56
C THR A 5 -14.92 9.63 -13.74
N PRO A 6 -15.30 10.66 -12.97
CA PRO A 6 -16.67 10.79 -12.55
C PRO A 6 -17.53 11.26 -13.73
N GLY A 7 -18.50 10.42 -14.11
CA GLY A 7 -19.76 10.89 -14.69
C GLY A 7 -20.01 10.60 -16.17
N MET A 8 -20.31 9.35 -16.50
CA MET A 8 -21.54 9.01 -17.24
C MET A 8 -21.97 7.56 -16.93
N ALA A 9 -23.24 7.44 -16.53
CA ALA A 9 -24.18 6.31 -16.70
C ALA A 9 -24.67 5.60 -15.43
N ALA A 10 -25.86 6.00 -15.00
CA ALA A 10 -27.02 5.10 -14.97
C ALA A 10 -28.00 5.73 -15.98
N TRP A 11 -28.55 5.08 -17.01
CA TRP A 11 -29.32 3.83 -17.05
C TRP A 11 -29.08 3.11 -18.40
N PRO A 12 -29.24 1.78 -18.50
CA PRO A 12 -30.43 1.31 -19.24
C PRO A 12 -31.01 -0.01 -18.72
N LEU A 13 -32.30 0.03 -18.38
CA LEU A 13 -33.20 -1.11 -18.52
C LEU A 13 -34.52 -0.53 -19.06
N LEU A 14 -34.51 -0.26 -20.37
CA LEU A 14 -35.65 -0.08 -21.27
C LEU A 14 -35.07 0.13 -22.66
N LEU A 15 -34.95 -0.96 -23.43
CA LEU A 15 -35.10 -1.05 -24.91
C LEU A 15 -34.58 -2.41 -25.41
N ALA A 16 -35.19 -3.48 -24.90
CA ALA A 16 -35.46 -4.64 -25.73
C ALA A 16 -36.77 -4.32 -26.45
N GLY A 17 -36.67 -3.75 -27.66
CA GLY A 17 -37.83 -3.35 -28.45
C GLY A 17 -37.62 -2.12 -29.33
N ALA A 18 -36.62 -2.15 -30.23
CA ALA A 18 -36.59 -1.35 -31.48
C ALA A 18 -35.30 -1.64 -32.31
N PHE A 19 -34.93 -2.91 -32.49
CA PHE A 19 -33.91 -3.32 -33.48
C PHE A 19 -34.60 -4.02 -34.66
N ALA A 20 -35.51 -3.29 -35.30
CA ALA A 20 -36.00 -3.56 -36.64
C ALA A 20 -36.52 -2.21 -37.18
N ILE A 21 -36.06 -1.80 -38.37
CA ILE A 21 -36.23 -0.48 -39.00
C ILE A 21 -35.18 0.56 -38.56
N ALA A 22 -33.94 0.37 -39.01
CA ALA A 22 -33.07 1.47 -39.50
C ALA A 22 -31.86 0.93 -40.29
N THR A 23 -32.01 -0.18 -41.02
CA THR A 23 -31.15 -0.53 -42.17
C THR A 23 -31.90 -0.16 -43.43
N ALA A 24 -32.05 1.14 -43.65
CA ALA A 24 -32.32 1.78 -44.94
C ALA A 24 -32.47 3.28 -44.68
N LEU A 25 -31.37 4.04 -44.84
CA LEU A 25 -31.33 5.35 -45.50
C LEU A 25 -29.93 5.99 -45.37
N SER A 26 -29.38 6.28 -46.55
CA SER A 26 -28.24 7.14 -46.90
C SER A 26 -26.86 6.85 -46.29
N ALA A 27 -26.00 6.30 -47.14
CA ALA A 27 -24.62 6.75 -47.23
C ALA A 27 -24.62 8.26 -47.51
N ALA A 28 -24.38 9.08 -46.49
CA ALA A 28 -23.98 10.46 -46.63
C ALA A 28 -22.65 10.61 -45.90
N GLU A 29 -21.66 11.23 -46.54
CA GLU A 29 -20.38 11.57 -45.92
C GLU A 29 -20.61 12.36 -44.62
N PRO A 30 -19.77 12.18 -43.58
CA PRO A 30 -19.90 12.97 -42.36
C PRO A 30 -19.74 14.45 -42.70
N VAL A 31 -20.81 15.23 -42.50
CA VAL A 31 -20.82 16.68 -42.69
C VAL A 31 -19.60 17.29 -41.98
N PRO A 32 -18.76 18.09 -42.67
CA PRO A 32 -17.60 18.73 -42.06
C PRO A 32 -18.00 19.48 -40.79
N ILE A 33 -17.17 19.37 -39.73
CA ILE A 33 -17.48 19.94 -38.41
C ILE A 33 -17.76 21.45 -38.48
N GLU A 34 -17.08 22.15 -39.38
CA GLU A 34 -17.30 23.56 -39.68
C GLU A 34 -18.71 23.81 -40.23
N THR A 35 -19.17 23.01 -41.20
CA THR A 35 -20.53 23.10 -41.74
C THR A 35 -21.59 22.88 -40.67
N ARG A 36 -21.36 21.92 -39.76
CA ARG A 36 -22.25 21.66 -38.62
C ARG A 36 -22.28 22.83 -37.64
N ILE A 37 -21.13 23.42 -37.31
CA ILE A 37 -21.03 24.58 -36.41
C ILE A 37 -21.74 25.79 -37.02
N ASN A 38 -21.50 26.05 -38.32
CA ASN A 38 -22.12 27.16 -39.03
C ASN A 38 -23.65 26.97 -39.15
N ASP A 39 -24.13 25.76 -39.40
CA ASP A 39 -25.56 25.43 -39.40
C ASP A 39 -26.21 25.67 -38.02
N LEU A 40 -25.57 25.20 -36.95
CA LEU A 40 -26.04 25.46 -35.58
C LEU A 40 -26.05 26.96 -35.25
N LEU A 41 -25.00 27.69 -35.62
CA LEU A 41 -24.93 29.15 -35.44
C LEU A 41 -26.06 29.86 -36.20
N ALA A 42 -26.27 29.53 -37.47
CA ALA A 42 -27.34 30.10 -38.28
C ALA A 42 -28.72 29.81 -37.67
N LYS A 43 -28.97 28.58 -37.20
CA LYS A 43 -30.22 28.19 -36.52
C LYS A 43 -30.43 28.97 -35.23
N ILE A 44 -29.39 29.19 -34.42
CA ILE A 44 -29.47 29.99 -33.19
C ILE A 44 -29.90 31.43 -33.53
N ILE A 45 -29.29 32.04 -34.55
CA ILE A 45 -29.55 33.42 -34.97
C ILE A 45 -30.96 33.55 -35.57
N ALA A 46 -31.40 32.60 -36.39
CA ALA A 46 -32.70 32.64 -37.07
C ALA A 46 -33.90 32.34 -36.17
N THR A 47 -33.69 31.73 -35.01
CA THR A 47 -34.77 31.37 -34.08
C THR A 47 -35.30 32.65 -33.40
N ASN A 48 -36.39 33.22 -33.92
CA ASN A 48 -37.07 34.36 -33.31
C ASN A 48 -37.72 33.96 -31.97
N ALA A 49 -37.20 34.54 -30.88
CA ALA A 49 -37.82 34.71 -29.56
C ALA A 49 -38.24 33.48 -28.71
N ALA A 50 -38.07 32.23 -29.16
CA ALA A 50 -38.27 31.06 -28.29
C ALA A 50 -36.97 30.73 -27.52
N GLU A 51 -36.80 31.31 -26.32
CA GLU A 51 -35.62 31.15 -25.43
C GLU A 51 -35.17 29.68 -25.29
N LYS A 52 -36.12 28.76 -25.08
CA LYS A 52 -35.84 27.31 -24.95
C LYS A 52 -35.22 26.69 -26.20
N ALA A 53 -35.62 27.12 -27.39
CA ALA A 53 -35.10 26.59 -28.65
C ALA A 53 -33.67 27.08 -28.90
N GLN A 54 -33.40 28.37 -28.64
CA GLN A 54 -32.04 28.91 -28.70
C GLN A 54 -31.10 28.24 -27.68
N GLN A 55 -31.56 28.03 -26.44
CA GLN A 55 -30.78 27.31 -25.42
C GLN A 55 -30.48 25.86 -25.82
N SER A 56 -31.43 25.15 -26.41
CA SER A 56 -31.22 23.77 -26.90
C SER A 56 -30.19 23.71 -28.02
N LEU A 57 -30.27 24.62 -29.00
CA LEU A 57 -29.30 24.68 -30.10
C LEU A 57 -27.91 25.08 -29.59
N PHE A 58 -27.85 26.03 -28.66
CA PHE A 58 -26.60 26.41 -28.01
C PHE A 58 -25.99 25.26 -27.21
N ALA A 59 -26.79 24.45 -26.51
CA ALA A 59 -26.32 23.25 -25.82
C ALA A 59 -25.74 22.20 -26.78
N GLN A 60 -26.27 22.09 -28.01
CA GLN A 60 -25.67 21.26 -29.06
C GLN A 60 -24.36 21.85 -29.57
N LEU A 61 -24.29 23.17 -29.78
CA LEU A 61 -23.09 23.87 -30.22
C LEU A 61 -21.93 23.71 -29.23
N ARG A 62 -22.18 23.92 -27.93
CA ARG A 62 -21.17 23.73 -26.86
C ARG A 62 -21.09 22.29 -26.32
N GLY A 63 -21.83 21.36 -26.93
CA GLY A 63 -21.97 20.01 -26.41
C GLY A 63 -20.69 19.17 -26.58
N PRO A 64 -20.56 18.05 -25.85
CA PRO A 64 -19.40 17.16 -25.94
C PRO A 64 -19.11 16.67 -27.36
N GLY A 65 -20.15 16.47 -28.18
CA GLY A 65 -20.00 16.04 -29.58
C GLY A 65 -19.21 17.04 -30.42
N THR A 66 -19.52 18.34 -30.30
CA THR A 66 -18.85 19.40 -31.06
C THR A 66 -17.43 19.63 -30.52
N LEU A 67 -17.27 19.70 -29.19
CA LEU A 67 -15.96 19.92 -28.58
C LEU A 67 -14.98 18.77 -28.87
N ASN A 68 -15.44 17.52 -28.80
CA ASN A 68 -14.59 16.36 -29.11
C ASN A 68 -14.25 16.27 -30.60
N ALA A 69 -15.15 16.68 -31.49
CA ALA A 69 -14.85 16.78 -32.92
C ALA A 69 -13.77 17.83 -33.19
N CYS A 70 -13.86 19.02 -32.58
CA CYS A 70 -12.81 20.04 -32.66
C CYS A 70 -11.45 19.55 -32.13
N LYS A 71 -11.44 18.84 -30.98
CA LYS A 71 -10.23 18.20 -30.43
C LYS A 71 -9.62 17.19 -31.39
N SER A 72 -10.45 16.34 -31.99
CA SER A 72 -9.99 15.30 -32.93
C SER A 72 -9.41 15.91 -34.21
N ALA A 73 -9.99 17.02 -34.67
CA ALA A 73 -9.49 17.76 -35.84
C ALA A 73 -8.34 18.71 -35.52
N THR A 74 -7.99 18.90 -34.25
CA THR A 74 -7.03 19.93 -33.78
C THR A 74 -7.38 21.34 -34.26
N ASN A 75 -8.67 21.60 -34.52
CA ASN A 75 -9.16 22.86 -35.08
C ASN A 75 -10.35 23.37 -34.28
N PHE A 76 -10.14 24.48 -33.57
CA PHE A 76 -11.14 25.14 -32.74
C PHE A 76 -11.66 26.44 -33.37
N VAL A 77 -11.06 26.91 -34.47
CA VAL A 77 -11.33 28.22 -35.06
C VAL A 77 -12.83 28.40 -35.39
N PRO A 78 -13.51 27.44 -36.05
CA PRO A 78 -14.94 27.62 -36.37
C PRO A 78 -15.82 27.77 -35.12
N LEU A 79 -15.53 27.01 -34.06
CA LEU A 79 -16.29 27.06 -32.81
C LEU A 79 -15.99 28.34 -32.03
N GLU A 80 -14.72 28.77 -31.98
CA GLU A 80 -14.31 30.03 -31.37
C GLU A 80 -14.99 31.22 -32.08
N SER A 81 -14.95 31.27 -33.42
CA SER A 81 -15.61 32.31 -34.21
C SER A 81 -17.13 32.33 -33.99
N ALA A 82 -17.77 31.16 -33.92
CA ALA A 82 -19.20 31.07 -33.64
C ALA A 82 -19.55 31.62 -32.24
N LEU A 83 -18.77 31.27 -31.22
CA LEU A 83 -18.98 31.75 -29.86
C LEU A 83 -18.71 33.25 -29.71
N LEU A 84 -17.65 33.78 -30.34
CA LEU A 84 -17.40 35.23 -30.40
C LEU A 84 -18.57 35.96 -31.07
N LYS A 85 -19.14 35.38 -32.14
CA LYS A 85 -20.30 35.98 -32.79
C LYS A 85 -21.54 35.99 -31.91
N LEU A 86 -21.77 34.91 -31.16
CA LEU A 86 -22.87 34.84 -30.20
C LEU A 86 -22.66 35.82 -29.02
N ASP A 87 -21.42 36.02 -28.56
CA ASP A 87 -21.09 37.00 -27.50
C ASP A 87 -21.47 38.43 -27.92
N GLU A 88 -21.11 38.84 -29.15
CA GLU A 88 -21.52 40.13 -29.72
C GLU A 88 -23.05 40.29 -29.75
N LEU A 89 -23.77 39.25 -30.17
CA LEU A 89 -25.23 39.26 -30.27
C LEU A 89 -25.90 39.29 -28.88
N ALA A 90 -25.36 38.55 -27.91
CA ALA A 90 -25.84 38.54 -26.53
C ALA A 90 -25.60 39.90 -25.85
N ALA A 91 -24.42 40.50 -26.04
CA ALA A 91 -24.10 41.85 -25.54
C ALA A 91 -25.06 42.91 -26.08
N GLY A 92 -25.44 42.78 -27.37
CA GLY A 92 -26.46 43.62 -28.00
C GLY A 92 -27.91 43.25 -27.69
N LYS A 93 -28.16 42.28 -26.80
CA LYS A 93 -29.50 41.73 -26.47
C LYS A 93 -30.30 41.23 -27.68
N LYS A 94 -29.60 40.75 -28.73
CA LYS A 94 -30.19 40.25 -29.98
C LYS A 94 -30.56 38.77 -29.95
N ILE A 95 -30.10 38.05 -28.92
CA ILE A 95 -30.44 36.64 -28.65
C ILE A 95 -30.77 36.48 -27.16
N ALA A 96 -31.53 35.44 -26.81
CA ALA A 96 -31.95 35.18 -25.43
C ALA A 96 -30.92 34.36 -24.62
N ILE A 97 -29.85 33.89 -25.26
CA ILE A 97 -28.77 33.16 -24.57
C ILE A 97 -27.99 34.15 -23.70
N ARG A 98 -27.74 33.78 -22.44
CA ARG A 98 -27.00 34.64 -21.51
C ARG A 98 -25.55 34.80 -21.97
N GLN A 99 -25.04 36.02 -21.89
CA GLN A 99 -23.68 36.32 -22.31
C GLN A 99 -22.64 35.51 -21.50
N ASP A 100 -22.84 35.32 -20.20
CA ASP A 100 -21.92 34.55 -19.36
C ASP A 100 -21.89 33.05 -19.69
N ASP A 101 -22.98 32.48 -20.23
CA ASP A 101 -22.98 31.09 -20.73
C ASP A 101 -22.10 30.94 -21.98
N ILE A 102 -22.12 31.94 -22.87
CA ILE A 102 -21.29 31.98 -24.07
C ILE A 102 -19.82 32.17 -23.70
N LEU A 103 -19.53 33.11 -22.78
CA LEU A 103 -18.18 33.32 -22.27
C LEU A 103 -17.64 32.08 -21.55
N ALA A 104 -18.46 31.35 -20.80
CA ALA A 104 -18.05 30.09 -20.17
C ALA A 104 -17.64 29.04 -21.22
N ALA A 105 -18.43 28.89 -22.29
CA ALA A 105 -18.10 28.00 -23.40
C ALA A 105 -16.82 28.46 -24.15
N LEU A 106 -16.64 29.77 -24.33
CA LEU A 106 -15.45 30.34 -24.97
C LEU A 106 -14.18 30.07 -24.15
N ALA A 107 -14.27 30.21 -22.82
CA ALA A 107 -13.15 29.87 -21.92
C ALA A 107 -12.78 28.38 -22.00
N GLU A 108 -13.77 27.47 -22.11
CA GLU A 108 -13.51 26.04 -22.32
C GLU A 108 -12.82 25.76 -23.66
N VAL A 109 -13.21 26.47 -24.72
CA VAL A 109 -12.56 26.36 -26.04
C VAL A 109 -11.13 26.87 -26.01
N HIS A 110 -10.88 28.03 -25.40
CA HIS A 110 -9.53 28.58 -25.23
C HIS A 110 -8.62 27.68 -24.40
N GLU A 111 -9.15 27.05 -23.34
CA GLU A 111 -8.37 26.09 -22.55
C GLU A 111 -8.05 24.84 -23.40
N ALA A 112 -9.05 24.30 -24.11
CA ALA A 112 -8.89 23.10 -24.94
C ALA A 112 -7.95 23.29 -26.14
N SER A 113 -7.80 24.53 -26.64
CA SER A 113 -6.89 24.88 -27.73
C SER A 113 -5.47 25.22 -27.28
N GLY A 114 -5.18 25.18 -25.97
CA GLY A 114 -3.89 25.57 -25.41
C GLY A 114 -3.72 27.08 -25.20
N ALA A 115 -4.75 27.89 -25.45
CA ALA A 115 -4.76 29.34 -25.25
C ALA A 115 -5.16 29.74 -23.82
N GLY A 116 -4.51 29.16 -22.81
CA GLY A 116 -4.88 29.30 -21.39
C GLY A 116 -4.95 30.76 -20.88
N ALA A 117 -4.08 31.65 -21.37
CA ALA A 117 -4.14 33.08 -21.01
C ALA A 117 -5.41 33.78 -21.51
N ARG A 118 -5.93 33.38 -22.69
CA ARG A 118 -7.21 33.89 -23.20
C ARG A 118 -8.38 33.34 -22.38
N ALA A 119 -8.33 32.06 -22.02
CA ALA A 119 -9.32 31.44 -21.13
C ALA A 119 -9.42 32.19 -19.79
N ASP A 120 -8.27 32.53 -19.19
CA ASP A 120 -8.24 33.27 -17.91
C ASP A 120 -8.75 34.71 -18.04
N SER A 121 -8.45 35.39 -19.14
CA SER A 121 -9.03 36.70 -19.44
C SER A 121 -10.55 36.64 -19.49
N VAL A 122 -11.11 35.63 -20.18
CA VAL A 122 -12.56 35.42 -20.27
C VAL A 122 -13.15 35.10 -18.89
N ARG A 123 -12.52 34.21 -18.09
CA ARG A 123 -12.98 33.89 -16.73
C ARG A 123 -12.99 35.12 -15.82
N ARG A 124 -11.98 35.99 -15.89
CA ARG A 124 -11.96 37.25 -15.12
C ARG A 124 -13.08 38.20 -15.55
N LYS A 125 -13.42 38.25 -16.85
CA LYS A 125 -14.59 39.00 -17.32
C LYS A 125 -15.87 38.45 -16.67
N ILE A 126 -16.09 37.14 -16.69
CA ILE A 126 -17.25 36.51 -16.03
C ILE A 126 -17.28 36.84 -14.53
N ALA A 127 -16.16 36.76 -13.83
CA ALA A 127 -16.07 37.07 -12.41
C ALA A 127 -16.44 38.54 -12.10
N ALA A 128 -16.07 39.47 -12.97
CA ALA A 128 -16.34 40.90 -12.83
C ALA A 128 -17.78 41.32 -13.21
N MET A 129 -18.52 40.48 -13.95
CA MET A 129 -19.90 40.78 -14.34
C MET A 129 -20.83 40.84 -13.11
N LYS A 130 -21.69 41.87 -13.07
CA LYS A 130 -22.69 42.06 -12.00
C LYS A 130 -23.85 41.06 -12.10
N ASP A 131 -24.33 40.82 -13.32
CA ASP A 131 -25.55 40.03 -13.59
C ASP A 131 -25.26 38.59 -14.10
N ALA A 132 -24.02 38.13 -13.96
CA ALA A 132 -23.65 36.75 -14.33
C ALA A 132 -24.32 35.72 -13.41
N ASP A 133 -24.61 34.53 -13.94
CA ASP A 133 -25.19 33.43 -13.17
C ASP A 133 -24.21 33.02 -12.05
N PRO A 134 -24.67 32.88 -10.80
CA PRO A 134 -23.80 32.52 -9.68
C PRO A 134 -22.99 31.24 -9.92
N LYS A 135 -23.52 30.25 -10.67
CA LYS A 135 -22.79 29.02 -11.01
C LYS A 135 -21.68 29.30 -12.01
N ASN A 136 -21.92 30.10 -13.04
CA ASN A 136 -20.88 30.49 -14.00
C ASN A 136 -19.78 31.32 -13.33
N LYS A 137 -20.17 32.24 -12.44
CA LYS A 137 -19.24 33.03 -11.63
C LYS A 137 -18.41 32.16 -10.70
N SER A 138 -19.03 31.23 -9.98
CA SER A 138 -18.31 30.26 -9.13
C SER A 138 -17.36 29.38 -9.94
N ARG A 139 -17.80 28.84 -11.09
CA ARG A 139 -16.95 28.03 -11.98
C ARG A 139 -15.74 28.81 -12.51
N ALA A 140 -15.95 30.07 -12.91
CA ALA A 140 -14.87 30.93 -13.38
C ALA A 140 -13.85 31.22 -12.26
N LEU A 141 -14.34 31.56 -11.06
CA LEU A 141 -13.50 31.80 -9.89
C LEU A 141 -12.73 30.54 -9.46
N ALA A 142 -13.38 29.38 -9.45
CA ALA A 142 -12.74 28.09 -9.13
C ALA A 142 -11.59 27.77 -10.10
N ALA A 143 -11.83 27.93 -11.42
CA ALA A 143 -10.80 27.66 -12.43
C ALA A 143 -9.61 28.64 -12.34
N LEU A 144 -9.85 29.90 -11.96
CA LEU A 144 -8.77 30.85 -11.68
C LEU A 144 -8.03 30.51 -10.40
N SER A 145 -8.75 30.16 -9.33
CA SER A 145 -8.18 29.89 -8.02
C SER A 145 -7.34 28.62 -8.02
N ASP A 146 -7.73 27.59 -8.78
CA ASP A 146 -6.96 26.35 -8.95
C ASP A 146 -5.55 26.58 -9.52
N LYS A 147 -5.32 27.62 -10.32
CA LYS A 147 -4.00 27.93 -10.91
C LYS A 147 -3.01 28.55 -9.94
N VAL A 148 -3.52 29.26 -8.94
CA VAL A 148 -2.73 29.92 -7.90
C VAL A 148 -2.98 29.30 -6.54
N ARG A 149 -3.59 28.11 -6.48
CA ARG A 149 -4.01 27.47 -5.25
C ARG A 149 -2.81 27.34 -4.31
N GLY A 150 -3.02 27.80 -3.09
CA GLY A 150 -2.06 27.69 -2.00
C GLY A 150 -2.40 26.54 -1.08
N GLY A 151 -1.40 26.12 -0.31
CA GLY A 151 -1.53 25.04 0.65
C GLY A 151 -0.19 24.80 1.31
N ARG A 152 0.02 25.28 2.55
CA ARG A 152 1.29 25.02 3.28
C ARG A 152 1.60 23.52 3.37
N TRP A 153 0.56 22.70 3.37
CA TRP A 153 0.64 21.27 3.60
C TRP A 153 0.33 20.44 2.34
N ASP A 154 -0.33 21.04 1.33
CA ASP A 154 -0.44 20.41 0.01
C ASP A 154 0.87 20.63 -0.75
N VAL A 155 1.77 19.65 -0.69
CA VAL A 155 3.07 19.68 -1.40
C VAL A 155 2.92 19.70 -2.93
N TRP A 156 1.70 19.51 -3.42
CA TRP A 156 1.33 19.55 -4.84
C TRP A 156 0.63 20.84 -5.23
N SER A 157 0.39 21.76 -4.29
CA SER A 157 -0.24 23.03 -4.62
C SER A 157 0.65 23.86 -5.55
N PRO A 158 0.07 24.60 -6.52
CA PRO A 158 0.83 25.48 -7.40
C PRO A 158 1.79 26.42 -6.68
N GLN A 159 1.40 27.00 -5.54
CA GLN A 159 2.30 27.84 -4.75
C GLN A 159 3.47 27.06 -4.16
N TYR A 160 3.25 25.82 -3.71
CA TYR A 160 4.30 24.97 -3.15
C TYR A 160 5.31 24.54 -4.23
N ILE A 161 4.82 24.08 -5.39
CA ILE A 161 5.65 23.74 -6.56
C ILE A 161 6.44 24.97 -7.02
N ALA A 162 5.78 26.12 -7.17
CA ALA A 162 6.43 27.37 -7.53
C ALA A 162 7.58 27.73 -6.56
N ARG A 163 7.36 27.53 -5.25
CA ARG A 163 8.36 27.89 -4.22
C ARG A 163 9.56 26.94 -4.19
N TYR A 164 9.30 25.63 -4.12
CA TYR A 164 10.32 24.64 -3.77
C TYR A 164 10.87 23.87 -4.97
N ILE A 165 10.13 23.79 -6.07
CA ILE A 165 10.52 23.03 -7.27
C ILE A 165 10.97 23.99 -8.36
N ASP A 166 10.10 24.93 -8.76
CA ASP A 166 10.41 25.90 -9.81
C ASP A 166 11.29 27.06 -9.32
N LEU A 167 11.47 27.17 -7.98
CA LEU A 167 12.27 28.18 -7.31
C LEU A 167 11.93 29.63 -7.72
N LYS A 168 10.63 29.94 -7.86
CA LYS A 168 10.13 31.26 -8.23
C LYS A 168 10.57 32.36 -7.23
N PRO A 169 10.77 33.62 -7.68
CA PRO A 169 11.09 34.74 -6.80
C PRO A 169 9.97 35.02 -5.78
N GLU A 170 10.32 35.52 -4.59
CA GLU A 170 9.34 35.79 -3.51
C GLU A 170 8.22 36.75 -3.93
N ALA A 171 8.52 37.75 -4.77
CA ALA A 171 7.50 38.69 -5.27
C ALA A 171 6.40 37.99 -6.11
N GLU A 172 6.74 36.93 -6.85
CA GLU A 172 5.77 36.13 -7.61
C GLU A 172 4.92 35.27 -6.67
N LEU A 173 5.54 34.67 -5.64
CA LEU A 173 4.85 33.86 -4.64
C LEU A 173 3.83 34.68 -3.83
N GLU A 174 4.21 35.88 -3.39
CA GLU A 174 3.30 36.78 -2.66
C GLU A 174 2.14 37.25 -3.55
N LYS A 175 2.39 37.48 -4.85
CA LYS A 175 1.33 37.77 -5.82
C LYS A 175 0.35 36.61 -5.94
N MET A 176 0.84 35.37 -6.10
CA MET A 176 0.00 34.17 -6.17
C MET A 176 -0.85 34.01 -4.90
N LYS A 177 -0.24 34.19 -3.73
CA LYS A 177 -0.92 34.10 -2.43
C LYS A 177 -2.05 35.12 -2.29
N LYS A 178 -1.77 36.38 -2.60
CA LYS A 178 -2.77 37.45 -2.56
C LYS A 178 -3.91 37.17 -3.53
N GLU A 179 -3.58 36.78 -4.76
CA GLU A 179 -4.56 36.47 -5.78
C GLU A 179 -5.49 35.31 -5.35
N TYR A 180 -4.93 34.25 -4.75
CA TYR A 180 -5.75 33.13 -4.27
C TYR A 180 -6.72 33.56 -3.17
N ILE A 181 -6.27 34.37 -2.19
CA ILE A 181 -7.14 34.92 -1.15
C ILE A 181 -8.27 35.74 -1.78
N ASP A 182 -7.94 36.65 -2.70
CA ASP A 182 -8.92 37.53 -3.35
C ASP A 182 -9.97 36.73 -4.14
N LEU A 183 -9.57 35.63 -4.80
CA LEU A 183 -10.47 34.74 -5.53
C LEU A 183 -11.37 33.92 -4.59
N LEU A 184 -10.83 33.43 -3.48
CA LEU A 184 -11.60 32.71 -2.46
C LEU A 184 -12.67 33.60 -1.82
N GLU A 185 -12.33 34.85 -1.47
CA GLU A 185 -13.28 35.80 -0.89
C GLU A 185 -14.38 36.18 -1.92
N GLN A 186 -14.03 36.39 -3.18
CA GLN A 186 -15.00 36.61 -4.26
C GLN A 186 -15.93 35.41 -4.44
N ARG A 187 -15.40 34.18 -4.35
CA ARG A 187 -16.20 32.96 -4.48
C ARG A 187 -17.09 32.73 -3.27
N MET A 188 -16.64 33.08 -2.07
CA MET A 188 -17.46 33.05 -0.85
C MET A 188 -18.70 33.93 -0.97
N ALA A 189 -18.61 35.08 -1.64
CA ALA A 189 -19.76 35.95 -1.85
C ALA A 189 -20.86 35.36 -2.75
N VAL A 190 -20.55 34.35 -3.58
CA VAL A 190 -21.49 33.80 -4.59
C VAL A 190 -21.78 32.30 -4.45
N ASP A 191 -20.94 31.55 -3.73
CA ASP A 191 -21.02 30.08 -3.62
C ASP A 191 -20.90 29.58 -2.18
N ALA A 192 -21.32 30.38 -1.19
CA ALA A 192 -21.29 30.02 0.24
C ALA A 192 -22.17 28.80 0.63
N GLY A 193 -22.93 28.25 -0.31
CA GLY A 193 -23.75 27.04 -0.11
C GLY A 193 -23.06 25.74 -0.56
N ASN A 194 -21.95 25.81 -1.30
CA ASN A 194 -21.30 24.64 -1.89
C ASN A 194 -20.33 23.97 -0.90
N PRO A 195 -20.62 22.73 -0.45
CA PRO A 195 -19.83 22.08 0.58
C PRO A 195 -18.36 21.85 0.19
N ALA A 196 -18.09 21.54 -1.08
CA ALA A 196 -16.72 21.32 -1.56
C ALA A 196 -15.88 22.62 -1.48
N PHE A 197 -16.48 23.74 -1.87
CA PHE A 197 -15.84 25.05 -1.76
C PHE A 197 -15.66 25.50 -0.31
N LEU A 198 -16.68 25.34 0.53
CA LEU A 198 -16.57 25.68 1.95
C LEU A 198 -15.43 24.90 2.62
N MET A 199 -15.25 23.63 2.26
CA MET A 199 -14.14 22.82 2.75
C MET A 199 -12.79 23.36 2.26
N GLU A 200 -12.66 23.70 0.98
CA GLU A 200 -11.47 24.34 0.41
C GLU A 200 -11.11 25.64 1.15
N TYR A 201 -12.09 26.53 1.31
CA TYR A 201 -11.94 27.81 1.99
C TYR A 201 -11.49 27.62 3.45
N ALA A 202 -12.17 26.76 4.20
CA ALA A 202 -11.85 26.51 5.60
C ALA A 202 -10.47 25.86 5.77
N ASN A 203 -10.11 24.92 4.90
CA ASN A 203 -8.78 24.28 4.90
C ASN A 203 -7.68 25.31 4.62
N TYR A 204 -7.85 26.18 3.63
CA TYR A 204 -6.85 27.19 3.33
C TYR A 204 -6.66 28.19 4.47
N HIS A 205 -7.76 28.70 5.04
CA HIS A 205 -7.68 29.60 6.19
C HIS A 205 -7.05 28.94 7.42
N LEU A 206 -7.51 27.74 7.79
CA LEU A 206 -7.01 27.07 8.98
C LEU A 206 -5.56 26.64 8.81
N LEU A 207 -5.27 25.94 7.71
CA LEU A 207 -4.03 25.21 7.57
C LEU A 207 -2.95 26.11 6.94
N THR A 208 -3.26 26.97 5.98
CA THR A 208 -2.20 27.79 5.33
C THR A 208 -1.99 29.13 5.99
N LEU A 209 -3.05 29.74 6.50
CA LEU A 209 -3.00 31.09 7.09
C LEU A 209 -3.05 31.07 8.63
N ASP A 210 -3.07 29.89 9.24
CA ASP A 210 -3.23 29.69 10.68
C ASP A 210 -4.43 30.47 11.28
N ASN A 211 -5.49 30.67 10.49
CA ASN A 211 -6.65 31.51 10.81
C ASN A 211 -7.87 30.66 11.20
N ALA A 212 -7.81 30.10 12.42
CA ALA A 212 -8.92 29.34 12.98
C ALA A 212 -10.23 30.15 13.08
N GLY A 213 -10.14 31.47 13.29
CA GLY A 213 -11.29 32.36 13.45
C GLY A 213 -12.20 32.42 12.22
N LYS A 214 -11.63 32.40 11.00
CA LYS A 214 -12.41 32.30 9.75
C LYS A 214 -12.83 30.87 9.42
N ALA A 215 -12.01 29.89 9.74
CA ALA A 215 -12.26 28.50 9.32
C ALA A 215 -13.30 27.77 10.18
N GLU A 216 -13.27 27.95 11.51
CA GLU A 216 -14.14 27.21 12.42
C GLU A 216 -15.64 27.43 12.18
N PRO A 217 -16.14 28.66 11.97
CA PRO A 217 -17.55 28.87 11.64
C PRO A 217 -17.98 28.12 10.37
N VAL A 218 -17.08 28.01 9.40
CA VAL A 218 -17.32 27.29 8.15
C VAL A 218 -17.36 25.77 8.37
N TYR A 219 -16.45 25.22 9.18
CA TYR A 219 -16.51 23.81 9.55
C TYR A 219 -17.75 23.46 10.37
N LYS A 220 -18.17 24.33 11.31
CA LYS A 220 -19.42 24.14 12.07
C LYS A 220 -20.62 24.12 11.13
N LYS A 221 -20.66 25.05 10.16
CA LYS A 221 -21.69 25.09 9.11
C LYS A 221 -21.71 23.80 8.30
N LEU A 222 -20.55 23.30 7.86
CA LEU A 222 -20.42 22.04 7.12
C LEU A 222 -20.88 20.82 7.93
N ALA A 223 -20.42 20.71 9.18
CA ALA A 223 -20.77 19.58 10.05
C ALA A 223 -22.28 19.50 10.34
N ALA A 224 -22.97 20.64 10.37
CA ALA A 224 -24.41 20.76 10.60
C ALA A 224 -25.29 20.49 9.35
N MET A 225 -24.71 20.26 8.16
CA MET A 225 -25.50 20.02 6.95
C MET A 225 -26.17 18.63 6.97
N GLU A 226 -27.49 18.59 6.82
CA GLU A 226 -28.30 17.37 6.92
C GLU A 226 -27.98 16.31 5.84
N LYS A 227 -27.60 16.73 4.63
CA LYS A 227 -27.41 15.86 3.44
C LYS A 227 -25.95 15.63 3.05
N LEU A 228 -25.02 15.88 3.96
CA LEU A 228 -23.59 15.71 3.67
C LEU A 228 -23.18 14.23 3.83
N PRO A 229 -22.49 13.63 2.85
CA PRO A 229 -21.96 12.27 2.98
C PRO A 229 -21.07 12.10 4.22
N ASP A 230 -21.11 10.94 4.86
CA ASP A 230 -20.40 10.65 6.12
C ASP A 230 -18.92 11.07 6.10
N GLN A 231 -18.19 10.77 5.02
CA GLN A 231 -16.77 11.15 4.90
C GLN A 231 -16.56 12.68 4.81
N GLN A 232 -17.48 13.41 4.17
CA GLN A 232 -17.39 14.88 4.10
C GLN A 232 -17.78 15.52 5.44
N ARG A 233 -18.73 14.94 6.17
CA ARG A 233 -19.05 15.35 7.56
C ARG A 233 -17.86 15.07 8.48
N ALA A 234 -17.22 13.91 8.36
CA ALA A 234 -16.00 13.57 9.10
C ALA A 234 -14.85 14.52 8.77
N ALA A 235 -14.65 14.91 7.50
CA ALA A 235 -13.66 15.93 7.13
C ALA A 235 -13.93 17.29 7.79
N ALA A 236 -15.20 17.67 7.99
CA ALA A 236 -15.54 18.90 8.71
C ALA A 236 -15.21 18.79 10.21
N CYS A 237 -15.51 17.65 10.83
CA CYS A 237 -15.10 17.35 12.21
C CYS A 237 -13.58 17.35 12.37
N TYR A 238 -12.85 16.79 11.40
CA TYR A 238 -11.39 16.85 11.31
C TYR A 238 -10.89 18.30 11.31
N GLY A 239 -11.52 19.18 10.52
CA GLY A 239 -11.24 20.61 10.53
C GLY A 239 -11.45 21.27 11.90
N LEU A 240 -12.54 20.93 12.61
CA LEU A 240 -12.82 21.45 13.96
C LEU A 240 -11.76 21.01 14.97
N VAL A 241 -11.33 19.75 14.94
CA VAL A 241 -10.29 19.22 15.84
C VAL A 241 -8.96 19.91 15.55
N ASN A 242 -8.58 20.08 14.28
CA ASN A 242 -7.37 20.83 13.92
C ASN A 242 -7.45 22.29 14.37
N ALA A 243 -8.62 22.95 14.30
CA ALA A 243 -8.81 24.31 14.77
C ALA A 243 -8.61 24.44 16.29
N ALA A 244 -9.14 23.48 17.07
CA ALA A 244 -8.93 23.42 18.52
C ALA A 244 -7.45 23.22 18.86
N LEU A 245 -6.78 22.28 18.19
CA LEU A 245 -5.36 21.99 18.39
C LEU A 245 -4.44 23.14 17.96
N LEU A 246 -4.76 23.84 16.87
CA LEU A 246 -4.01 25.02 16.43
C LEU A 246 -4.04 26.15 17.48
N ARG A 247 -5.14 26.28 18.23
CA ARG A 247 -5.25 27.20 19.38
C ARG A 247 -4.58 26.68 20.65
N GLY A 248 -3.99 25.48 20.63
CA GLY A 248 -3.40 24.84 21.79
C GLY A 248 -4.40 24.19 22.76
N SER A 249 -5.68 24.02 22.37
CA SER A 249 -6.73 23.47 23.25
C SER A 249 -6.90 21.96 23.07
N ARG A 250 -6.09 21.17 23.78
CA ARG A 250 -6.21 19.70 23.78
C ARG A 250 -7.56 19.21 24.33
N ALA A 251 -8.06 19.81 25.41
CA ALA A 251 -9.32 19.42 26.03
C ALA A 251 -10.53 19.61 25.09
N GLU A 252 -10.53 20.69 24.29
CA GLU A 252 -11.57 20.90 23.28
C GLU A 252 -11.48 19.86 22.16
N ALA A 253 -10.27 19.52 21.71
CA ALA A 253 -10.04 18.48 20.71
C ALA A 253 -10.56 17.11 21.18
N GLU A 254 -10.25 16.70 22.42
CA GLU A 254 -10.74 15.44 23.01
C GLU A 254 -12.27 15.41 23.13
N ARG A 255 -12.89 16.53 23.53
CA ARG A 255 -14.35 16.66 23.53
C ARG A 255 -14.93 16.49 22.13
N LEU A 256 -14.38 17.17 21.13
CA LEU A 256 -14.85 17.07 19.74
C LEU A 256 -14.71 15.65 19.18
N LEU A 257 -13.64 14.92 19.53
CA LEU A 257 -13.43 13.53 19.16
C LEU A 257 -14.47 12.60 19.81
N LYS A 258 -14.81 12.85 21.07
CA LYS A 258 -15.89 12.14 21.77
C LYS A 258 -17.25 12.40 21.12
N ASP A 259 -17.55 13.65 20.82
CA ASP A 259 -18.79 14.05 20.13
C ASP A 259 -18.87 13.40 18.74
N PHE A 260 -17.75 13.37 18.01
CA PHE A 260 -17.65 12.70 16.71
C PHE A 260 -17.97 11.20 16.81
N ASN A 261 -17.42 10.49 17.81
CA ASN A 261 -17.69 9.07 17.98
C ASN A 261 -19.18 8.77 18.24
N ALA A 262 -19.90 9.68 18.89
CA ALA A 262 -21.33 9.57 19.12
C ALA A 262 -22.18 9.68 17.83
N LEU A 263 -21.64 10.22 16.73
CA LEU A 263 -22.33 10.32 15.44
C LEU A 263 -22.48 8.97 14.73
N ASN A 264 -21.71 7.94 15.12
CA ASN A 264 -21.74 6.59 14.55
C ASN A 264 -21.69 6.55 13.00
N LEU A 265 -20.84 7.41 12.41
CA LEU A 265 -20.66 7.48 10.96
C LEU A 265 -20.04 6.18 10.42
N LYS A 266 -20.44 5.79 9.20
CA LYS A 266 -19.97 4.56 8.56
C LYS A 266 -18.72 4.83 7.72
N ALA A 267 -17.69 4.03 7.97
CA ALA A 267 -16.47 4.03 7.15
C ALA A 267 -16.80 3.65 5.69
N GLY A 268 -16.07 4.22 4.74
CA GLY A 268 -16.38 4.04 3.32
C GLY A 268 -15.46 4.79 2.37
N ALA A 269 -14.22 5.10 2.77
CA ALA A 269 -13.29 5.72 1.86
C ALA A 269 -13.02 4.78 0.66
N GLY A 270 -13.14 5.33 -0.55
CA GLY A 270 -12.74 4.63 -1.76
C GLY A 270 -11.21 4.46 -1.81
N ARG A 271 -10.72 3.57 -2.66
CA ARG A 271 -9.27 3.36 -2.87
C ARG A 271 -8.59 4.69 -3.23
N GLY A 272 -7.66 5.15 -2.38
CA GLY A 272 -6.90 6.38 -2.59
C GLY A 272 -7.54 7.65 -2.01
N GLN A 273 -8.59 7.55 -1.19
CA GLN A 273 -9.12 8.67 -0.41
C GLN A 273 -8.71 8.58 1.05
N SER A 274 -8.51 9.73 1.71
CA SER A 274 -8.31 9.81 3.15
C SER A 274 -9.56 9.33 3.88
N ASP A 275 -9.41 8.36 4.78
CA ASP A 275 -10.51 7.92 5.65
C ASP A 275 -10.52 8.77 6.93
N TYR A 276 -11.21 9.91 6.86
CA TYR A 276 -11.31 10.84 8.00
C TYR A 276 -12.00 10.20 9.22
N ILE A 277 -12.88 9.21 8.99
CA ILE A 277 -13.58 8.51 10.07
C ILE A 277 -12.59 7.62 10.83
N TRP A 278 -11.80 6.84 10.10
CA TRP A 278 -10.73 6.05 10.71
C TRP A 278 -9.73 6.95 11.44
N GLN A 279 -9.29 8.04 10.78
CA GLN A 279 -8.30 8.96 11.35
C GLN A 279 -8.78 9.57 12.68
N LEU A 280 -10.02 10.08 12.74
CA LEU A 280 -10.56 10.66 13.97
C LEU A 280 -10.70 9.63 15.10
N ARG A 281 -11.12 8.39 14.80
CA ARG A 281 -11.17 7.32 15.80
C ARG A 281 -9.78 6.95 16.32
N ASN A 282 -8.81 6.85 15.39
CA ASN A 282 -7.41 6.62 15.70
C ASN A 282 -6.84 7.72 16.60
N THR A 283 -7.09 9.00 16.28
CA THR A 283 -6.67 10.13 17.11
C THR A 283 -7.25 10.04 18.52
N ALA A 284 -8.55 9.72 18.63
CA ALA A 284 -9.23 9.64 19.93
C ALA A 284 -8.55 8.63 20.87
N GLU A 285 -8.25 7.43 20.37
CA GLU A 285 -7.59 6.40 21.17
C GLU A 285 -6.12 6.73 21.48
N LEU A 286 -5.40 7.33 20.53
CA LEU A 286 -4.01 7.76 20.77
C LEU A 286 -3.90 8.84 21.84
N LEU A 287 -4.82 9.80 21.85
CA LEU A 287 -4.83 10.86 22.85
C LEU A 287 -5.25 10.34 24.24
N ASP A 288 -6.12 9.33 24.31
CA ASP A 288 -6.42 8.61 25.55
C ASP A 288 -5.17 7.87 26.06
N GLY A 289 -4.43 7.21 25.16
CA GLY A 289 -3.17 6.53 25.45
C GLY A 289 -3.33 5.21 26.19
N ASP A 290 -4.14 5.15 27.25
CA ASP A 290 -4.49 3.89 27.93
C ASP A 290 -5.35 3.00 27.02
N ALA A 291 -6.28 3.59 26.27
CA ALA A 291 -7.02 2.88 25.22
C ALA A 291 -6.08 2.28 24.15
N ALA A 292 -5.04 3.01 23.74
CA ALA A 292 -4.06 2.51 22.76
C ALA A 292 -3.15 1.39 23.33
N LEU A 293 -2.95 1.33 24.65
CA LEU A 293 -2.25 0.24 25.32
C LEU A 293 -3.12 -1.02 25.49
N ASP A 294 -4.43 -0.94 25.26
CA ASP A 294 -5.39 -2.04 25.46
C ASP A 294 -6.37 -2.23 24.27
N HIS A 295 -6.01 -1.72 23.09
CA HIS A 295 -6.83 -1.70 21.88
C HIS A 295 -7.41 -3.09 21.52
N PHE A 296 -6.54 -4.08 21.39
CA PHE A 296 -6.82 -5.48 21.12
C PHE A 296 -7.26 -6.26 22.35
N GLN A 297 -6.98 -5.75 23.55
CA GLN A 297 -7.22 -6.41 24.83
C GLN A 297 -6.35 -7.67 25.02
N LEU A 298 -5.09 -7.59 24.62
CA LEU A 298 -4.15 -8.71 24.71
C LEU A 298 -3.80 -9.04 26.18
N PRO A 299 -3.40 -10.29 26.44
CA PRO A 299 -3.76 -11.48 25.67
C PRO A 299 -5.20 -11.92 25.99
N LEU A 300 -5.93 -12.41 24.99
CA LEU A 300 -7.14 -13.19 25.22
C LEU A 300 -6.79 -14.61 25.69
N HIS A 301 -5.73 -15.21 25.12
CA HIS A 301 -5.16 -16.47 25.59
C HIS A 301 -3.65 -16.56 25.32
N SER A 302 -2.83 -16.81 26.34
CA SER A 302 -1.36 -16.92 26.22
C SER A 302 -0.84 -18.36 26.38
N GLY A 303 -1.72 -19.32 26.64
CA GLY A 303 -1.30 -20.69 27.02
C GLY A 303 -0.53 -20.77 28.35
N ALA A 304 -0.56 -19.70 29.16
CA ALA A 304 0.21 -19.55 30.40
C ALA A 304 1.73 -19.75 30.18
N ARG A 305 2.25 -19.26 29.05
CA ARG A 305 3.66 -19.26 28.67
C ARG A 305 4.07 -17.86 28.24
N ALA A 306 5.34 -17.54 28.41
CA ALA A 306 5.87 -16.26 27.96
C ALA A 306 6.01 -16.25 26.43
N PHE A 307 5.81 -15.07 25.83
CA PHE A 307 6.00 -14.80 24.42
C PHE A 307 6.74 -13.46 24.25
N PRO A 308 7.72 -13.34 23.34
CA PRO A 308 8.47 -14.41 22.66
C PRO A 308 8.98 -15.55 23.56
N GLU A 309 9.31 -16.69 22.95
CA GLU A 309 9.90 -17.84 23.65
C GLU A 309 11.18 -17.42 24.36
N PRO A 310 11.26 -17.58 25.69
CA PRO A 310 12.44 -17.17 26.44
C PRO A 310 13.70 -17.94 26.03
N GLN A 311 14.87 -17.35 26.25
CA GLN A 311 16.16 -18.02 26.07
C GLN A 311 16.28 -19.25 26.98
N GLU A 312 15.94 -19.08 28.26
CA GLU A 312 15.94 -20.14 29.27
C GLU A 312 14.64 -20.06 30.07
N ALA A 313 13.86 -21.14 30.06
CA ALA A 313 12.63 -21.25 30.83
C ALA A 313 12.39 -22.68 31.34
N GLU A 314 12.03 -22.77 32.63
CA GLU A 314 11.58 -23.99 33.28
C GLU A 314 10.11 -23.84 33.69
N TYR A 315 9.22 -24.49 32.93
CA TYR A 315 7.79 -24.48 33.20
C TYR A 315 7.38 -25.73 33.98
N THR A 316 6.63 -25.54 35.07
CA THR A 316 5.94 -26.65 35.74
C THR A 316 4.49 -26.76 35.29
N GLU A 317 3.89 -27.94 35.48
CA GLU A 317 2.44 -28.14 35.30
C GLU A 317 1.62 -27.65 36.50
N THR A 318 2.27 -27.03 37.49
CA THR A 318 1.61 -26.52 38.71
C THR A 318 1.33 -25.03 38.59
N PHE A 319 0.18 -24.62 39.13
CA PHE A 319 -0.26 -23.22 39.14
C PHE A 319 -0.49 -22.74 40.58
N ALA A 320 -0.13 -21.49 40.85
CA ALA A 320 -0.50 -20.80 42.07
C ALA A 320 -1.84 -20.09 41.86
N PRO A 321 -2.84 -20.24 42.75
CA PRO A 321 -4.07 -19.46 42.69
C PRO A 321 -3.82 -18.03 43.16
N VAL A 322 -4.18 -17.03 42.35
CA VAL A 322 -3.85 -15.62 42.58
C VAL A 322 -5.04 -14.72 42.28
N LYS A 323 -5.90 -14.48 43.27
CA LYS A 323 -7.02 -13.52 43.12
C LYS A 323 -6.62 -12.07 43.35
N ALA A 324 -5.52 -11.84 44.08
CA ALA A 324 -5.00 -10.52 44.35
C ALA A 324 -3.47 -10.56 44.51
N ILE A 325 -2.79 -9.46 44.22
CA ILE A 325 -1.34 -9.31 44.31
C ILE A 325 -1.00 -8.07 45.14
N ARG A 326 -0.01 -8.21 46.01
CA ARG A 326 0.69 -7.10 46.66
C ARG A 326 1.98 -6.83 45.89
N ILE A 327 2.27 -5.57 45.56
CA ILE A 327 3.43 -5.22 44.73
C ILE A 327 4.50 -4.57 45.60
N GLU A 328 5.71 -5.12 45.57
CA GLU A 328 6.90 -4.57 46.24
C GLU A 328 7.89 -4.08 45.19
N LEU A 329 8.13 -2.77 45.15
CA LEU A 329 8.96 -2.13 44.13
C LEU A 329 10.36 -1.82 44.68
N GLY A 330 11.37 -2.11 43.86
CA GLY A 330 12.75 -1.74 44.09
C GLY A 330 12.99 -0.24 44.07
N LYS A 331 14.16 0.18 44.52
CA LYS A 331 14.54 1.60 44.58
C LYS A 331 14.46 2.24 43.18
N GLY A 332 13.72 3.34 43.07
CA GLY A 332 13.57 4.11 41.81
C GLY A 332 12.43 3.66 40.91
N LEU A 333 11.63 2.66 41.32
CA LEU A 333 10.39 2.28 40.65
C LEU A 333 9.17 2.78 41.44
N ASP A 334 8.10 3.11 40.72
CA ASP A 334 6.79 3.44 41.29
C ASP A 334 5.66 2.76 40.50
N MET A 335 4.44 2.90 40.98
CA MET A 335 3.25 2.30 40.34
C MET A 335 2.92 2.87 38.96
N LYS A 336 3.57 3.96 38.53
CA LYS A 336 3.42 4.57 37.21
C LYS A 336 4.47 4.06 36.21
N ALA A 337 5.37 3.16 36.63
CA ALA A 337 6.34 2.56 35.72
C ALA A 337 5.64 1.99 34.47
N PRO A 338 6.19 2.21 33.25
CA PRO A 338 5.53 1.84 31.99
C PRO A 338 5.03 0.39 31.94
N GLY A 339 5.87 -0.57 32.36
CA GLY A 339 5.48 -1.98 32.42
C GLY A 339 4.28 -2.24 33.35
N LEU A 340 4.18 -1.57 34.49
CA LEU A 340 3.04 -1.70 35.40
C LEU A 340 1.78 -1.08 34.80
N ARG A 341 1.90 0.14 34.25
CA ARG A 341 0.79 0.80 33.52
C ARG A 341 0.20 -0.12 32.44
N TYR A 342 1.05 -0.87 31.74
CA TYR A 342 0.62 -1.81 30.71
C TYR A 342 -0.09 -3.06 31.25
N ILE A 343 0.46 -3.72 32.29
CA ILE A 343 -0.05 -5.03 32.74
C ILE A 343 -1.23 -4.94 33.70
N LEU A 344 -1.33 -3.87 34.50
CA LEU A 344 -2.32 -3.80 35.59
C LEU A 344 -3.78 -3.86 35.09
N PRO A 345 -4.18 -3.13 34.03
CA PRO A 345 -5.54 -3.27 33.47
C PRO A 345 -5.81 -4.69 32.94
N LYS A 346 -4.80 -5.36 32.40
CA LYS A 346 -4.90 -6.71 31.83
C LYS A 346 -5.05 -7.76 32.92
N LEU A 347 -4.27 -7.67 34.00
CA LEU A 347 -4.43 -8.50 35.20
C LEU A 347 -5.83 -8.34 35.82
N LYS A 348 -6.35 -7.11 35.88
CA LYS A 348 -7.72 -6.84 36.33
C LYS A 348 -8.76 -7.55 35.47
N ARG A 349 -8.62 -7.52 34.13
CA ARG A 349 -9.52 -8.29 33.23
C ARG A 349 -9.43 -9.80 33.46
N MET A 350 -8.26 -10.31 33.84
CA MET A 350 -8.05 -11.72 34.20
C MET A 350 -8.57 -12.08 35.61
N GLY A 351 -9.17 -11.13 36.34
CA GLY A 351 -9.74 -11.35 37.67
C GLY A 351 -8.72 -11.25 38.81
N VAL A 352 -7.60 -10.56 38.59
CA VAL A 352 -6.55 -10.34 39.59
C VAL A 352 -6.60 -8.90 40.11
N ALA A 353 -6.86 -8.72 41.40
CA ALA A 353 -6.87 -7.41 42.05
C ALA A 353 -5.47 -7.00 42.53
N ILE A 354 -5.26 -5.70 42.76
CA ILE A 354 -4.11 -5.20 43.51
C ILE A 354 -4.57 -4.91 44.94
N ASP A 355 -3.92 -5.55 45.92
CA ASP A 355 -4.33 -5.51 47.33
C ASP A 355 -3.09 -5.66 48.22
N ASP A 356 -2.82 -4.65 49.04
CA ASP A 356 -1.67 -4.60 49.96
C ASP A 356 -1.77 -5.61 51.12
N SER A 357 -2.91 -6.28 51.29
CA SER A 357 -3.09 -7.39 52.22
C SER A 357 -2.84 -8.77 51.60
N SER A 358 -2.64 -8.85 50.27
CA SER A 358 -2.45 -10.12 49.59
C SER A 358 -1.19 -10.83 50.07
N LYS A 359 -1.32 -12.15 50.28
CA LYS A 359 -0.20 -13.04 50.58
C LYS A 359 0.67 -13.31 49.34
N PHE A 360 0.11 -13.16 48.14
CA PHE A 360 0.89 -13.31 46.91
C PHE A 360 1.63 -12.01 46.61
N VAL A 361 2.94 -12.01 46.77
CA VAL A 361 3.78 -10.82 46.60
C VAL A 361 4.46 -10.84 45.24
N LEU A 362 4.30 -9.78 44.45
CA LEU A 362 5.10 -9.53 43.25
C LEU A 362 6.23 -8.54 43.60
N LYS A 363 7.45 -9.04 43.67
CA LYS A 363 8.66 -8.26 43.87
C LYS A 363 9.25 -7.84 42.53
N VAL A 364 9.43 -6.54 42.30
CA VAL A 364 10.00 -6.01 41.05
C VAL A 364 11.25 -5.21 41.38
N ASN A 365 12.43 -5.73 41.02
CA ASN A 365 13.74 -5.20 41.41
C ASN A 365 13.93 -4.98 42.92
N SER A 366 13.15 -5.67 43.76
CA SER A 366 13.19 -5.58 45.23
C SER A 366 13.68 -6.86 45.90
N ASP A 367 13.97 -7.92 45.12
CA ASP A 367 14.52 -9.18 45.60
C ASP A 367 16.01 -9.27 45.25
N ASP A 368 16.89 -9.03 46.21
CA ASP A 368 18.33 -9.04 46.00
C ASP A 368 18.89 -10.41 45.59
N ALA A 369 18.17 -11.50 45.86
CA ALA A 369 18.59 -12.85 45.55
C ALA A 369 18.38 -13.21 44.06
N LEU A 370 17.44 -12.55 43.38
CA LEU A 370 17.21 -12.75 41.95
C LEU A 370 18.06 -11.77 41.14
N LYS A 371 18.89 -12.28 40.24
CA LYS A 371 19.74 -11.45 39.37
C LYS A 371 19.31 -11.60 37.91
N ALA A 372 19.17 -10.47 37.23
CA ALA A 372 19.00 -10.43 35.79
C ALA A 372 20.30 -10.87 35.09
N PRO A 373 20.21 -11.43 33.87
CA PRO A 373 21.39 -11.64 33.05
C PRO A 373 22.02 -10.28 32.70
N GLU A 374 23.36 -10.20 32.65
CA GLU A 374 24.10 -8.97 32.31
C GLU A 374 24.04 -8.66 30.81
N LYS A 375 22.82 -8.50 30.29
CA LYS A 375 22.51 -8.24 28.89
C LYS A 375 21.46 -7.14 28.83
N LYS A 376 21.62 -6.20 27.89
CA LYS A 376 20.65 -5.12 27.64
C LYS A 376 19.27 -5.74 27.40
N GLU A 377 18.24 -5.14 27.99
CA GLU A 377 16.84 -5.62 27.97
C GLU A 377 16.63 -6.99 28.64
N GLY A 378 17.66 -7.55 29.28
CA GLY A 378 17.60 -8.84 29.95
C GLY A 378 16.81 -8.79 31.27
N TYR A 379 16.18 -9.90 31.62
CA TYR A 379 15.47 -10.06 32.89
C TYR A 379 15.47 -11.50 33.38
N ALA A 380 15.29 -11.65 34.69
CA ALA A 380 14.96 -12.92 35.34
C ALA A 380 13.57 -12.80 35.99
N LEU A 381 12.78 -13.88 35.93
CA LEU A 381 11.46 -13.98 36.51
C LEU A 381 11.31 -15.34 37.18
N LYS A 382 10.91 -15.36 38.45
CA LYS A 382 10.61 -16.57 39.20
C LYS A 382 9.20 -16.49 39.77
N VAL A 383 8.40 -17.52 39.55
CA VAL A 383 7.04 -17.64 40.13
C VAL A 383 7.02 -18.85 41.05
N ALA A 384 6.57 -18.66 42.29
CA ALA A 384 6.40 -19.67 43.32
C ALA A 384 4.93 -19.72 43.79
N ARG A 385 4.64 -20.53 44.82
CA ARG A 385 3.27 -20.68 45.35
C ARG A 385 2.72 -19.42 46.01
N ASP A 386 3.59 -18.65 46.64
CA ASP A 386 3.30 -17.51 47.52
C ASP A 386 3.79 -16.17 46.95
N GLY A 387 4.36 -16.15 45.75
CA GLY A 387 4.78 -14.90 45.13
C GLY A 387 5.53 -15.08 43.82
N ALA A 388 5.94 -13.95 43.27
CA ALA A 388 6.81 -13.86 42.10
C ALA A 388 7.86 -12.77 42.30
N SER A 389 9.04 -12.97 41.73
CA SER A 389 10.13 -11.99 41.71
C SER A 389 10.56 -11.72 40.27
N ILE A 390 10.76 -10.45 39.93
CA ILE A 390 11.30 -9.97 38.65
C ILE A 390 12.55 -9.15 38.93
N ALA A 391 13.64 -9.45 38.24
CA ALA A 391 14.84 -8.63 38.19
C ALA A 391 15.12 -8.25 36.74
N GLY A 392 15.13 -6.96 36.41
CA GLY A 392 15.53 -6.45 35.09
C GLY A 392 16.92 -5.84 35.11
N PHE A 393 17.70 -6.08 34.06
CA PHE A 393 19.03 -5.48 33.88
C PHE A 393 18.95 -3.95 33.68
N ASP A 394 17.93 -3.52 32.95
CA ASP A 394 17.57 -2.12 32.73
C ASP A 394 16.04 -1.93 32.79
N SER A 395 15.55 -0.69 32.56
CA SER A 395 14.12 -0.38 32.62
C SER A 395 13.28 -1.13 31.57
N GLN A 396 13.85 -1.45 30.41
CA GLN A 396 13.18 -2.28 29.40
C GLN A 396 13.14 -3.74 29.85
N GLY A 397 14.21 -4.27 30.43
CA GLY A 397 14.22 -5.60 31.04
C GLY A 397 13.13 -5.77 32.11
N VAL A 398 12.95 -4.76 32.98
CA VAL A 398 11.82 -4.76 33.95
C VAL A 398 10.48 -4.85 33.25
N THR A 399 10.28 -4.07 32.19
CA THR A 399 9.06 -4.10 31.37
C THR A 399 8.83 -5.48 30.76
N TRP A 400 9.84 -6.10 30.16
CA TRP A 400 9.74 -7.43 29.55
C TRP A 400 9.48 -8.55 30.56
N GLY A 401 10.05 -8.45 31.76
CA GLY A 401 9.73 -9.33 32.88
C GLY A 401 8.26 -9.22 33.31
N LEU A 402 7.72 -7.99 33.39
CA LEU A 402 6.32 -7.74 33.72
C LEU A 402 5.36 -8.25 32.64
N VAL A 403 5.67 -8.00 31.36
CA VAL A 403 4.90 -8.52 30.22
C VAL A 403 4.86 -10.05 30.26
N SER A 404 6.01 -10.69 30.53
CA SER A 404 6.09 -12.15 30.64
C SER A 404 5.31 -12.68 31.84
N PHE A 405 5.38 -12.01 33.00
CA PHE A 405 4.59 -12.36 34.17
C PHE A 405 3.09 -12.36 33.89
N MET A 406 2.59 -11.34 33.20
CA MET A 406 1.18 -11.27 32.77
C MET A 406 0.81 -12.43 31.84
N GLN A 407 1.70 -12.84 30.93
CA GLN A 407 1.44 -13.95 30.01
C GLN A 407 1.40 -15.33 30.70
N LEU A 408 1.94 -15.47 31.92
CA LEU A 408 1.93 -16.73 32.68
C LEU A 408 0.57 -17.05 33.35
N PHE A 409 -0.40 -16.14 33.28
CA PHE A 409 -1.73 -16.39 33.79
C PHE A 409 -2.54 -17.30 32.87
N ASP A 410 -3.26 -18.25 33.48
CA ASP A 410 -4.19 -19.11 32.75
C ASP A 410 -5.58 -18.47 32.70
N SER A 411 -5.91 -17.84 31.58
CA SER A 411 -7.19 -17.17 31.38
C SER A 411 -8.41 -18.11 31.36
N ARG A 412 -8.23 -19.45 31.33
CA ARG A 412 -9.35 -20.40 31.20
C ARG A 412 -9.85 -20.96 32.53
N ASN A 413 -8.96 -21.13 33.51
CA ASN A 413 -9.25 -21.92 34.71
C ASN A 413 -9.25 -21.08 35.99
N GLY A 414 -9.65 -19.81 35.86
CA GLY A 414 -9.64 -18.83 36.95
C GLY A 414 -8.27 -18.18 37.15
N PRO A 415 -8.18 -17.17 38.03
CA PRO A 415 -6.99 -16.35 38.17
C PRO A 415 -5.89 -17.16 38.87
N ARG A 416 -5.05 -17.82 38.06
CA ARG A 416 -3.93 -18.63 38.50
C ARG A 416 -2.74 -18.41 37.57
N VAL A 417 -1.54 -18.42 38.14
CA VAL A 417 -0.28 -18.17 37.42
C VAL A 417 0.58 -19.42 37.43
N ARG A 418 1.25 -19.71 36.31
CA ARG A 418 2.11 -20.89 36.20
C ARG A 418 3.37 -20.71 37.05
N ILE A 419 3.69 -21.72 37.86
CA ILE A 419 4.96 -21.79 38.60
C ILE A 419 6.08 -22.11 37.61
N CYS A 420 7.08 -21.25 37.55
CA CYS A 420 8.19 -21.34 36.61
C CYS A 420 9.40 -20.53 37.05
N SER A 421 10.50 -20.70 36.32
CA SER A 421 11.66 -19.80 36.37
C SER A 421 12.09 -19.48 34.95
N ILE A 422 12.41 -18.22 34.69
CA ILE A 422 12.77 -17.67 33.38
C ILE A 422 14.00 -16.78 33.55
N ASN A 423 14.98 -16.97 32.67
CA ASN A 423 16.16 -16.12 32.53
C ASN A 423 16.28 -15.76 31.05
N ASP A 424 16.07 -14.49 30.70
CA ASP A 424 15.71 -14.12 29.32
C ASP A 424 16.36 -12.81 28.85
N TRP A 425 16.59 -12.72 27.54
CA TRP A 425 17.18 -11.58 26.83
C TRP A 425 16.94 -11.71 25.33
N PRO A 426 16.97 -10.61 24.55
CA PRO A 426 16.80 -10.69 23.11
C PRO A 426 18.04 -11.24 22.40
N GLY A 427 17.84 -12.10 21.39
CA GLY A 427 18.89 -12.54 20.46
C GLY A 427 19.37 -11.43 19.52
N MET A 428 18.44 -10.60 19.04
CA MET A 428 18.69 -9.43 18.22
C MET A 428 18.47 -8.13 18.98
N ALA A 429 19.43 -7.20 18.93
CA ALA A 429 19.38 -5.95 19.70
C ALA A 429 18.28 -4.98 19.24
N VAL A 430 18.03 -4.85 17.93
CA VAL A 430 17.04 -3.91 17.38
C VAL A 430 16.02 -4.66 16.51
N ARG A 431 14.78 -4.68 16.98
CA ARG A 431 13.68 -5.54 16.51
C ARG A 431 12.49 -4.67 16.16
N GLY A 432 12.00 -4.74 14.92
CA GLY A 432 10.94 -3.83 14.50
C GLY A 432 10.22 -4.19 13.21
N PHE A 433 9.44 -3.23 12.74
CA PHE A 433 8.64 -3.33 11.53
C PHE A 433 8.40 -1.95 10.90
N TYR A 434 8.07 -1.96 9.61
CA TYR A 434 7.42 -0.84 8.96
C TYR A 434 5.92 -0.96 9.13
N ASN A 435 5.27 0.16 9.42
CA ASN A 435 3.82 0.28 9.37
C ASN A 435 3.42 1.37 8.38
N THR A 436 2.29 1.19 7.71
CA THR A 436 1.78 2.19 6.78
C THR A 436 1.45 3.50 7.47
N ASP A 437 0.64 3.54 8.53
CA ASP A 437 0.18 4.81 9.12
C ASP A 437 0.55 4.98 10.59
N VAL A 438 0.28 6.16 11.17
CA VAL A 438 0.27 6.31 12.64
C VAL A 438 -1.01 5.68 13.16
N ASN A 439 -0.90 4.59 13.92
CA ASN A 439 -2.02 3.73 14.24
C ASN A 439 -2.04 3.35 15.74
N CYS A 440 -3.15 3.59 16.44
CA CYS A 440 -3.40 3.25 17.85
C CYS A 440 -3.23 1.77 18.21
N MET A 441 -3.23 0.87 17.21
CA MET A 441 -2.95 -0.56 17.38
C MET A 441 -1.48 -0.88 17.64
N ILE A 442 -0.55 0.00 17.24
CA ILE A 442 0.90 -0.25 17.30
C ILE A 442 1.40 -0.53 18.72
N PRO A 443 1.09 0.32 19.74
CA PRO A 443 1.72 0.22 21.05
C PRO A 443 1.47 -1.12 21.73
N GLU A 444 0.21 -1.56 21.81
CA GLU A 444 -0.11 -2.80 22.49
C GLU A 444 0.56 -4.02 21.85
N MET A 445 0.54 -4.10 20.51
CA MET A 445 1.18 -5.20 19.77
C MET A 445 2.69 -5.23 19.98
N ALA A 446 3.35 -4.08 19.83
CA ALA A 446 4.80 -3.99 19.86
C ALA A 446 5.35 -4.26 21.27
N ILE A 447 4.64 -3.80 22.31
CA ILE A 447 4.97 -4.08 23.72
C ILE A 447 4.74 -5.55 24.06
N TYR A 448 3.60 -6.13 23.65
CA TYR A 448 3.29 -7.54 23.89
C TYR A 448 4.35 -8.48 23.32
N SER A 449 4.90 -8.13 22.15
CA SER A 449 5.89 -8.92 21.43
C SER A 449 7.35 -8.53 21.71
N LYS A 450 7.59 -7.63 22.70
CA LYS A 450 8.94 -7.18 23.09
C LYS A 450 9.77 -6.62 21.92
N MET A 451 9.14 -5.92 20.98
CA MET A 451 9.87 -5.15 19.95
C MET A 451 10.41 -3.84 20.53
N ASN A 452 11.30 -3.14 19.81
CA ASN A 452 11.88 -1.88 20.28
C ASN A 452 12.16 -0.83 19.17
N LEU A 453 11.82 -1.10 17.91
CA LEU A 453 11.87 -0.14 16.80
C LEU A 453 10.55 -0.13 16.04
N VAL A 454 9.98 1.05 15.83
CA VAL A 454 8.81 1.24 14.97
C VAL A 454 9.11 2.30 13.93
N ILE A 455 8.87 1.96 12.65
CA ILE A 455 8.92 2.92 11.55
C ILE A 455 7.52 3.10 10.96
N MET A 456 6.99 4.31 11.06
CA MET A 456 5.71 4.68 10.46
C MET A 456 5.99 5.26 9.08
N GLN A 457 6.05 4.39 8.06
CA GLN A 457 6.49 4.69 6.70
C GLN A 457 5.61 5.75 6.03
N GLY A 458 4.30 5.57 6.14
CA GLY A 458 3.29 6.39 5.50
C GLY A 458 2.56 7.30 6.48
N ALA A 459 3.12 7.56 7.67
CA ALA A 459 2.55 8.48 8.65
C ALA A 459 1.90 9.65 7.93
N ASN A 460 0.57 9.74 7.97
CA ASN A 460 -0.22 10.68 7.16
C ASN A 460 0.33 12.12 7.24
N ALA A 461 1.01 12.46 8.34
CA ALA A 461 1.77 13.70 8.56
C ALA A 461 2.80 14.05 7.47
N LEU A 462 3.45 13.06 6.86
CA LEU A 462 4.54 13.24 5.89
C LEU A 462 4.19 12.66 4.50
N HIS A 463 2.91 12.34 4.29
CA HIS A 463 2.35 11.84 3.04
C HIS A 463 1.31 12.82 2.46
N GLY A 464 1.61 13.37 1.29
CA GLY A 464 0.73 14.06 0.35
C GLY A 464 0.14 15.41 0.79
N TRP A 465 -0.05 15.61 2.09
CA TRP A 465 -0.93 16.64 2.66
C TRP A 465 -0.31 17.38 3.85
N GLY A 466 0.97 17.14 4.14
CA GLY A 466 1.78 17.80 5.17
C GLY A 466 1.29 17.59 6.62
N VAL A 467 2.04 18.16 7.57
CA VAL A 467 1.83 17.93 9.02
C VAL A 467 0.74 18.85 9.60
N THR A 468 -0.53 18.45 9.56
CA THR A 468 -1.60 19.24 10.23
C THR A 468 -1.48 19.18 11.77
N PRO A 469 -2.09 20.12 12.51
CA PRO A 469 -2.08 20.11 13.99
C PRO A 469 -2.54 18.79 14.62
N LEU A 470 -3.55 18.13 14.06
CA LEU A 470 -4.01 16.81 14.48
C LEU A 470 -2.94 15.73 14.29
N LEU A 471 -2.29 15.69 13.13
CA LEU A 471 -1.25 14.72 12.86
C LEU A 471 -0.02 14.95 13.75
N GLU A 472 0.33 16.20 14.05
CA GLU A 472 1.36 16.52 15.04
C GLU A 472 0.99 16.01 16.44
N ALA A 473 -0.27 16.17 16.85
CA ALA A 473 -0.76 15.67 18.13
C ALA A 473 -0.70 14.13 18.20
N GLU A 474 -1.05 13.44 17.11
CA GLU A 474 -0.92 11.98 17.02
C GLU A 474 0.53 11.52 17.08
N MET A 475 1.42 12.14 16.31
CA MET A 475 2.86 11.83 16.37
C MET A 475 3.41 12.06 17.77
N LYS A 476 3.00 13.15 18.44
CA LYS A 476 3.42 13.44 19.82
C LYS A 476 2.91 12.39 20.80
N ALA A 477 1.63 12.02 20.72
CA ALA A 477 1.03 11.01 21.58
C ALA A 477 1.68 9.63 21.39
N MET A 478 1.81 9.19 20.14
CA MET A 478 2.45 7.93 19.77
C MET A 478 3.92 7.88 20.19
N THR A 479 4.70 8.92 19.87
CA THR A 479 6.13 8.97 20.21
C THR A 479 6.33 8.98 21.71
N GLY A 480 5.56 9.79 22.45
CA GLY A 480 5.61 9.81 23.91
C GLY A 480 5.30 8.44 24.50
N LEU A 481 4.19 7.84 24.06
CA LEU A 481 3.76 6.53 24.54
C LEU A 481 4.82 5.46 24.32
N LEU A 482 5.34 5.30 23.09
CA LEU A 482 6.33 4.27 22.78
C LEU A 482 7.69 4.54 23.45
N ARG A 483 8.11 5.80 23.56
CA ARG A 483 9.37 6.16 24.20
C ARG A 483 9.38 5.89 25.70
N ASP A 484 8.23 5.97 26.37
CA ASP A 484 8.12 5.57 27.78
C ASP A 484 8.54 4.09 27.95
N PHE A 485 8.30 3.24 26.96
CA PHE A 485 8.73 1.84 26.93
C PHE A 485 10.12 1.64 26.30
N GLY A 486 10.87 2.71 26.01
CA GLY A 486 12.24 2.63 25.50
C GLY A 486 12.37 2.36 23.99
N PHE A 487 11.29 2.50 23.23
CA PHE A 487 11.31 2.30 21.77
C PHE A 487 12.06 3.42 21.04
N GLN A 488 12.73 3.05 19.96
CA GLN A 488 13.07 3.97 18.88
C GLN A 488 11.86 4.14 17.96
N VAL A 489 11.46 5.39 17.73
CA VAL A 489 10.31 5.75 16.89
C VAL A 489 10.79 6.57 15.71
N MET A 490 10.37 6.22 14.50
CA MET A 490 10.74 6.94 13.28
C MET A 490 9.54 7.19 12.35
N TYR A 491 9.57 8.32 11.66
CA TYR A 491 8.53 8.70 10.70
C TYR A 491 9.10 8.79 9.28
N GLY A 492 8.39 8.21 8.31
CA GLY A 492 8.78 8.19 6.90
C GLY A 492 8.47 9.51 6.18
N ALA A 493 9.48 10.11 5.55
CA ALA A 493 9.40 11.45 4.97
C ALA A 493 9.05 11.48 3.46
N PHE A 494 8.17 10.60 2.98
CA PHE A 494 7.93 10.37 1.54
C PHE A 494 7.68 11.65 0.72
N SER A 495 6.75 12.49 1.16
CA SER A 495 6.37 13.70 0.40
C SER A 495 7.34 14.86 0.50
N TYR A 496 8.36 14.73 1.33
CA TYR A 496 9.44 15.71 1.41
C TYR A 496 10.70 15.21 0.70
N THR A 497 10.77 13.93 0.35
CA THR A 497 12.02 13.31 -0.14
C THR A 497 11.86 12.76 -1.56
N MET A 498 10.75 12.09 -1.86
CA MET A 498 10.55 11.40 -3.14
C MET A 498 9.71 12.19 -4.15
N TYR A 499 8.68 12.89 -3.66
CA TYR A 499 7.64 13.50 -4.49
C TYR A 499 7.04 14.76 -3.86
N PRO A 500 7.08 15.93 -4.52
CA PRO A 500 7.78 16.24 -5.78
C PRO A 500 9.32 16.10 -5.70
N LYS A 501 10.02 16.19 -6.84
CA LYS A 501 11.49 16.02 -6.91
C LYS A 501 12.19 17.30 -6.47
N TYR A 502 12.54 17.41 -5.19
CA TYR A 502 13.20 18.62 -4.66
C TYR A 502 14.63 18.80 -5.19
N PRO A 503 15.07 20.03 -5.53
CA PRO A 503 16.47 20.33 -5.79
C PRO A 503 17.26 20.36 -4.48
N LEU A 504 18.09 19.34 -4.23
CA LEU A 504 18.91 19.27 -3.00
C LEU A 504 20.01 20.33 -2.97
N THR A 505 20.38 20.86 -4.14
CA THR A 505 21.32 21.98 -4.29
C THR A 505 20.73 23.34 -3.88
N SER A 506 19.43 23.42 -3.59
CA SER A 506 18.77 24.66 -3.16
C SER A 506 18.74 24.77 -1.63
N GLU A 507 19.15 25.93 -1.09
CA GLU A 507 19.00 26.22 0.34
C GLU A 507 17.54 26.22 0.80
N ARG A 508 16.58 26.58 -0.07
CA ARG A 508 15.14 26.48 0.26
C ARG A 508 14.72 25.06 0.60
N THR A 509 15.29 24.06 -0.08
CA THR A 509 15.02 22.65 0.21
C THR A 509 15.65 22.25 1.55
N PHE A 510 16.90 22.68 1.80
CA PHE A 510 17.59 22.45 3.07
C PHE A 510 16.81 23.03 4.26
N GLU A 511 16.38 24.28 4.17
CA GLU A 511 15.59 24.96 5.21
C GLU A 511 14.25 24.26 5.46
N LEU A 512 13.55 23.87 4.40
CA LEU A 512 12.30 23.11 4.49
C LEU A 512 12.52 21.78 5.23
N HIS A 513 13.51 20.98 4.82
CA HIS A 513 13.81 19.71 5.47
C HIS A 513 14.22 19.91 6.92
N GLN A 514 15.04 20.91 7.21
CA GLN A 514 15.44 21.22 8.58
C GLN A 514 14.25 21.63 9.45
N GLU A 515 13.30 22.42 8.93
CA GLU A 515 12.07 22.79 9.64
C GLU A 515 11.21 21.54 9.93
N VAL A 516 10.86 20.78 8.88
CA VAL A 516 9.93 19.67 8.98
C VAL A 516 10.50 18.53 9.84
N PHE A 517 11.75 18.14 9.59
CA PHE A 517 12.38 17.06 10.34
C PHE A 517 12.81 17.52 11.73
N GLY A 518 13.10 18.81 11.93
CA GLY A 518 13.31 19.40 13.25
C GLY A 518 12.08 19.29 14.14
N LYS A 519 10.86 19.47 13.61
CA LYS A 519 9.61 19.25 14.37
C LYS A 519 9.48 17.80 14.82
N VAL A 520 9.78 16.84 13.95
CA VAL A 520 9.79 15.40 14.31
C VAL A 520 10.85 15.11 15.37
N ALA A 521 12.05 15.65 15.21
CA ALA A 521 13.14 15.50 16.18
C ALA A 521 12.80 16.10 17.55
N ALA A 522 12.06 17.21 17.59
CA ALA A 522 11.60 17.83 18.83
C ALA A 522 10.61 16.95 19.63
N LEU A 523 9.92 16.02 18.96
CA LEU A 523 9.09 14.99 19.63
C LEU A 523 9.94 13.85 20.24
N GLY A 524 11.24 13.80 19.92
CA GLY A 524 12.15 12.71 20.29
C GLY A 524 12.13 11.55 19.31
N ALA A 525 11.62 11.73 18.09
CA ALA A 525 11.58 10.72 17.04
C ALA A 525 12.67 10.93 15.97
N GLY A 526 12.98 9.87 15.23
CA GLY A 526 13.87 9.91 14.08
C GLY A 526 13.13 10.03 12.74
N ILE A 527 13.90 10.12 11.66
CA ILE A 527 13.39 10.14 10.28
C ILE A 527 13.80 8.87 9.54
N TYR A 528 12.82 8.21 8.92
CA TYR A 528 13.07 7.31 7.80
C TYR A 528 13.02 8.15 6.51
N PHE A 529 14.14 8.20 5.80
CA PHE A 529 14.33 9.02 4.61
C PHE A 529 14.33 8.12 3.35
N PRO A 530 13.20 8.00 2.62
CA PRO A 530 13.10 7.10 1.48
C PRO A 530 13.53 7.73 0.15
N TYR A 531 14.28 6.98 -0.66
CA TYR A 531 14.58 7.27 -2.08
C TYR A 531 14.34 6.07 -3.02
N ASP A 532 13.84 4.96 -2.47
CA ASP A 532 13.62 3.66 -3.13
C ASP A 532 13.03 3.74 -4.54
N ASP A 533 11.92 4.46 -4.74
CA ASP A 533 11.25 4.59 -6.04
C ASP A 533 11.22 6.04 -6.57
N GLY A 534 11.90 6.96 -5.89
CA GLY A 534 11.61 8.39 -5.95
C GLY A 534 12.80 9.26 -6.27
N ARG A 535 14.03 8.73 -6.34
CA ARG A 535 15.19 9.60 -6.56
C ARG A 535 15.34 10.10 -7.99
N TYR A 536 15.03 9.24 -8.96
CA TYR A 536 15.30 9.47 -10.38
C TYR A 536 14.00 9.76 -11.19
N PRO A 537 14.10 10.53 -12.31
CA PRO A 537 15.27 11.33 -12.70
C PRO A 537 15.58 12.40 -11.64
N LEU A 538 16.82 12.88 -11.61
CA LEU A 538 17.22 13.96 -10.71
C LEU A 538 16.45 15.25 -11.09
N HIS A 539 16.31 16.18 -10.15
CA HIS A 539 15.83 17.51 -10.50
C HIS A 539 16.79 18.17 -11.50
N PRO A 540 16.33 18.90 -12.54
CA PRO A 540 17.22 19.48 -13.55
C PRO A 540 18.35 20.36 -13.00
N GLN A 541 18.10 21.08 -11.90
CA GLN A 541 19.13 21.86 -11.22
C GLN A 541 20.23 20.97 -10.60
N ASP A 542 19.84 19.86 -9.97
CA ASP A 542 20.78 18.91 -9.37
C ASP A 542 21.59 18.18 -10.46
N GLU A 543 20.95 17.81 -11.56
CA GLU A 543 21.64 17.26 -12.73
C GLU A 543 22.64 18.27 -13.31
N LYS A 544 22.28 19.56 -13.38
CA LYS A 544 23.19 20.60 -13.87
C LYS A 544 24.44 20.76 -12.99
N ILE A 545 24.27 20.75 -11.67
CA ILE A 545 25.31 21.04 -10.68
C ILE A 545 26.09 19.79 -10.27
N SER A 546 25.39 18.77 -9.78
CA SER A 546 25.96 17.57 -9.17
C SER A 546 26.15 16.41 -10.16
N LYS A 547 25.52 16.49 -11.34
CA LYS A 547 25.50 15.47 -12.42
C LYS A 547 24.76 14.19 -12.05
N ILE A 548 25.17 13.53 -10.97
CA ILE A 548 24.65 12.24 -10.51
C ILE A 548 24.36 12.26 -9.01
N GLY A 549 23.57 11.30 -8.53
CA GLY A 549 23.15 11.23 -7.13
C GLY A 549 24.33 10.98 -6.17
N ALA A 550 25.28 10.11 -6.56
CA ALA A 550 26.44 9.74 -5.74
C ALA A 550 27.29 10.94 -5.30
N ASN A 551 27.31 12.01 -6.09
CA ASN A 551 28.12 13.20 -5.82
C ASN A 551 27.56 14.09 -4.71
N GLN A 552 26.27 13.97 -4.38
CA GLN A 552 25.56 14.93 -3.52
C GLN A 552 24.75 14.30 -2.37
N ASP A 553 24.06 13.18 -2.59
CA ASP A 553 22.99 12.73 -1.69
C ASP A 553 23.53 12.48 -0.27
N ALA A 554 24.65 11.76 -0.14
CA ALA A 554 25.31 11.50 1.13
C ALA A 554 25.78 12.78 1.85
N LYS A 555 26.33 13.74 1.10
CA LYS A 555 26.82 15.01 1.67
C LYS A 555 25.66 15.88 2.16
N TYR A 556 24.59 15.94 1.39
CA TYR A 556 23.36 16.65 1.77
C TYR A 556 22.76 16.06 3.05
N LEU A 557 22.57 14.74 3.09
CA LEU A 557 22.02 14.04 4.26
C LEU A 557 22.89 14.21 5.50
N THR A 558 24.21 14.11 5.37
CA THR A 558 25.16 14.38 6.48
C THR A 558 25.02 15.80 7.01
N ARG A 559 24.95 16.82 6.13
CA ARG A 559 24.77 18.21 6.53
C ARG A 559 23.45 18.40 7.28
N LEU A 560 22.36 17.85 6.74
CA LEU A 560 21.02 17.95 7.30
C LEU A 560 20.93 17.25 8.66
N TYR A 561 21.42 16.01 8.75
CA TYR A 561 21.44 15.22 9.98
C TYR A 561 22.18 15.95 11.10
N ARG A 562 23.40 16.43 10.84
CA ARG A 562 24.21 17.16 11.82
C ARG A 562 23.54 18.45 12.28
N ALA A 563 22.93 19.19 11.35
CA ALA A 563 22.23 20.45 11.67
C ALA A 563 21.01 20.24 12.58
N ILE A 564 20.27 19.14 12.41
CA ILE A 564 19.14 18.78 13.29
C ILE A 564 19.64 18.22 14.61
N LYS A 565 20.60 17.29 14.57
CA LYS A 565 21.15 16.63 15.76
C LYS A 565 21.81 17.62 16.73
N ALA A 566 22.45 18.67 16.22
CA ALA A 566 23.01 19.74 17.04
C ALA A 566 21.96 20.42 17.95
N LYS A 567 20.69 20.46 17.52
CA LYS A 567 19.56 21.01 18.31
C LYS A 567 18.80 19.91 19.07
N HIS A 568 18.82 18.68 18.55
CA HIS A 568 18.09 17.54 19.08
C HIS A 568 19.02 16.31 19.19
N PRO A 569 19.81 16.15 20.28
CA PRO A 569 20.85 15.12 20.37
C PRO A 569 20.36 13.67 20.20
N VAL A 570 19.11 13.42 20.58
CA VAL A 570 18.43 12.10 20.46
C VAL A 570 17.94 11.78 19.06
N PHE A 571 18.10 12.71 18.10
CA PHE A 571 17.68 12.52 16.72
C PHE A 571 18.46 11.39 16.04
N SER A 572 17.73 10.56 15.28
CA SER A 572 18.27 9.44 14.51
C SER A 572 17.69 9.44 13.10
N MET A 573 18.41 8.82 12.16
CA MET A 573 18.00 8.75 10.76
C MET A 573 18.32 7.38 10.16
N ILE A 574 17.35 6.80 9.44
CA ILE A 574 17.55 5.66 8.55
C ILE A 574 17.35 6.16 7.13
N PHE A 575 18.38 6.05 6.30
CA PHE A 575 18.32 6.39 4.88
C PHE A 575 18.05 5.14 4.05
N CYS A 576 17.00 5.17 3.23
CA CYS A 576 16.75 4.19 2.19
C CYS A 576 17.22 4.73 0.83
N PRO A 577 18.40 4.28 0.34
CA PRO A 577 18.94 4.76 -0.93
C PRO A 577 18.11 4.26 -2.11
N PRO A 578 18.22 4.87 -3.31
CA PRO A 578 17.60 4.31 -4.51
C PRO A 578 18.09 2.87 -4.77
N PHE A 579 19.36 2.56 -4.48
CA PHE A 579 19.89 1.20 -4.61
C PHE A 579 19.83 0.41 -3.31
N TYR A 580 18.63 0.24 -2.75
CA TYR A 580 18.40 -0.48 -1.49
C TYR A 580 18.38 -2.02 -1.60
N TRP A 581 18.84 -2.58 -2.73
CA TRP A 581 18.91 -4.01 -2.98
C TRP A 581 20.17 -4.40 -3.78
N GLY A 582 20.52 -5.67 -3.74
CA GLY A 582 21.66 -6.23 -4.46
C GLY A 582 22.46 -7.21 -3.61
N PRO A 583 23.34 -8.03 -4.22
CA PRO A 583 23.88 -7.85 -5.57
C PRO A 583 23.10 -8.55 -6.71
N ASP A 584 22.24 -9.54 -6.42
CA ASP A 584 21.72 -10.49 -7.41
C ASP A 584 20.79 -9.89 -8.48
N ALA A 585 19.96 -8.90 -8.11
CA ALA A 585 19.09 -8.22 -9.07
C ALA A 585 19.84 -7.04 -9.74
N PRO A 586 19.71 -6.85 -11.07
CA PRO A 586 20.32 -5.72 -11.76
C PRO A 586 19.73 -4.39 -11.29
N ALA A 587 20.55 -3.35 -11.31
CA ALA A 587 20.10 -1.98 -11.13
C ALA A 587 19.19 -1.54 -12.29
N SER A 588 18.12 -0.81 -11.99
CA SER A 588 17.17 -0.27 -12.99
C SER A 588 17.25 1.25 -13.15
N TYR A 589 18.24 1.89 -12.52
CA TYR A 589 18.46 3.34 -12.52
C TYR A 589 19.62 3.73 -13.43
N PRO A 590 19.68 4.99 -13.90
CA PRO A 590 20.68 5.43 -14.87
C PRO A 590 22.11 5.53 -14.32
N GLU A 591 22.31 5.27 -13.02
CA GLU A 591 23.59 5.38 -12.32
C GLU A 591 24.12 4.01 -11.89
N ASP A 592 25.45 3.89 -11.79
CA ASP A 592 26.11 2.68 -11.29
C ASP A 592 25.82 2.49 -9.79
N ARG A 593 25.23 1.34 -9.44
CA ARG A 593 24.82 1.02 -8.07
C ARG A 593 25.99 1.02 -7.11
N GLU A 594 27.06 0.32 -7.47
CA GLU A 594 28.22 0.11 -6.61
C GLU A 594 28.96 1.42 -6.34
N ASN A 595 29.06 2.31 -7.34
CA ASN A 595 29.56 3.67 -7.18
C ASN A 595 28.71 4.50 -6.21
N TYR A 596 27.38 4.45 -6.35
CA TYR A 596 26.48 5.17 -5.44
C TYR A 596 26.60 4.65 -4.00
N LEU A 597 26.60 3.32 -3.80
CA LEU A 597 26.73 2.73 -2.47
C LEU A 597 28.09 3.05 -1.81
N ARG A 598 29.19 3.07 -2.58
CA ARG A 598 30.50 3.53 -2.08
C ARG A 598 30.47 4.98 -1.61
N SER A 599 29.78 5.87 -2.33
CA SER A 599 29.71 7.27 -1.92
C SER A 599 28.96 7.45 -0.60
N LEU A 600 27.98 6.59 -0.29
CA LEU A 600 27.37 6.53 1.05
C LEU A 600 28.42 6.17 2.11
N GLY A 601 29.22 5.12 1.86
CA GLY A 601 30.28 4.71 2.77
C GLY A 601 31.34 5.79 3.03
N GLU A 602 31.62 6.64 2.04
CA GLU A 602 32.64 7.69 2.13
C GLU A 602 32.15 9.01 2.74
N HIS A 603 30.87 9.35 2.56
CA HIS A 603 30.38 10.71 2.85
C HIS A 603 29.17 10.78 3.77
N LEU A 604 28.44 9.67 3.96
CA LEU A 604 27.28 9.63 4.85
C LEU A 604 27.75 9.48 6.29
N ASP A 605 27.24 10.33 7.19
CA ASP A 605 27.57 10.30 8.61
C ASP A 605 27.42 8.88 9.19
N PRO A 606 28.40 8.38 9.99
CA PRO A 606 28.39 7.00 10.47
C PRO A 606 27.21 6.66 11.38
N GLU A 607 26.55 7.66 11.99
CA GLU A 607 25.34 7.43 12.78
C GLU A 607 24.06 7.32 11.93
N ILE A 608 24.10 7.67 10.64
CA ILE A 608 22.99 7.47 9.72
C ILE A 608 23.02 6.01 9.26
N LEU A 609 21.97 5.27 9.60
CA LEU A 609 21.80 3.88 9.23
C LEU A 609 21.34 3.78 7.76
N VAL A 610 21.73 2.71 7.08
CA VAL A 610 21.41 2.50 5.66
C VAL A 610 20.55 1.25 5.50
N PHE A 611 19.39 1.44 4.88
CA PHE A 611 18.39 0.41 4.64
C PHE A 611 18.78 -0.50 3.45
N TRP A 612 18.48 -1.79 3.60
CA TRP A 612 18.75 -2.82 2.60
C TRP A 612 17.69 -3.91 2.65
N THR A 613 17.24 -4.37 1.49
CA THR A 613 16.21 -5.43 1.36
C THR A 613 16.79 -6.80 1.03
N GLY A 614 18.11 -6.90 0.99
CA GLY A 614 18.79 -8.13 0.60
C GLY A 614 19.23 -8.15 -0.87
N PRO A 615 19.53 -9.35 -1.40
CA PRO A 615 19.96 -9.53 -2.79
C PRO A 615 19.02 -8.96 -3.86
N ARG A 616 17.74 -8.81 -3.50
CA ARG A 616 16.66 -8.33 -4.37
C ARG A 616 15.72 -7.48 -3.54
N VAL A 617 14.90 -6.67 -4.23
CA VAL A 617 13.76 -5.95 -3.62
C VAL A 617 12.87 -6.89 -2.80
N LYS A 618 12.67 -8.13 -3.25
CA LYS A 618 12.00 -9.23 -2.55
C LYS A 618 12.90 -10.47 -2.60
N GLY A 619 13.89 -10.53 -1.72
CA GLY A 619 14.80 -11.67 -1.59
C GLY A 619 14.47 -12.47 -0.34
N TYR A 620 14.57 -13.80 -0.43
CA TYR A 620 14.44 -14.70 0.71
C TYR A 620 15.73 -15.47 1.01
N GLN A 621 16.75 -15.42 0.14
CA GLN A 621 17.98 -16.20 0.32
C GLN A 621 19.15 -15.25 0.55
N VAL A 622 19.36 -14.88 1.81
CA VAL A 622 20.45 -14.01 2.24
C VAL A 622 21.62 -14.87 2.71
N THR A 623 22.81 -14.61 2.17
CA THR A 623 24.06 -15.33 2.52
C THR A 623 25.07 -14.37 3.17
N PRO A 624 26.06 -14.88 3.92
CA PRO A 624 27.10 -14.04 4.53
C PRO A 624 27.79 -13.11 3.53
N ASP A 625 28.16 -13.63 2.35
CA ASP A 625 28.84 -12.84 1.32
C ASP A 625 27.99 -11.68 0.78
N LYS A 626 26.66 -11.85 0.70
CA LYS A 626 25.75 -10.79 0.25
C LYS A 626 25.63 -9.67 1.28
N VAL A 627 25.56 -10.02 2.58
CA VAL A 627 25.59 -9.04 3.67
C VAL A 627 26.93 -8.31 3.67
N LYS A 628 28.03 -9.06 3.57
CA LYS A 628 29.39 -8.50 3.52
C LYS A 628 29.57 -7.54 2.34
N TRP A 629 29.14 -7.93 1.13
CA TRP A 629 29.20 -7.08 -0.06
C TRP A 629 28.55 -5.72 0.17
N PHE A 630 27.34 -5.70 0.73
CA PHE A 630 26.65 -4.45 0.99
C PHE A 630 27.34 -3.67 2.10
N ALA A 631 27.65 -4.32 3.23
CA ALA A 631 28.29 -3.70 4.39
C ALA A 631 29.65 -3.07 4.07
N ASP A 632 30.47 -3.72 3.22
CA ASP A 632 31.75 -3.18 2.77
C ASP A 632 31.58 -1.90 1.94
N LEU A 633 30.58 -1.86 1.04
CA LEU A 633 30.31 -0.69 0.20
C LEU A 633 29.86 0.52 1.05
N ILE A 634 28.94 0.31 2.00
CA ILE A 634 28.40 1.38 2.85
C ILE A 634 29.23 1.62 4.13
N ARG A 635 30.25 0.79 4.38
CA ARG A 635 31.15 0.81 5.55
C ARG A 635 30.45 0.75 6.91
N ARG A 636 29.32 0.03 7.01
CA ARG A 636 28.53 -0.15 8.25
C ARG A 636 27.58 -1.35 8.13
N LYS A 637 27.07 -1.84 9.26
CA LYS A 637 26.03 -2.88 9.26
C LYS A 637 24.73 -2.35 8.65
N PRO A 638 24.06 -3.11 7.75
CA PRO A 638 22.81 -2.67 7.17
C PRO A 638 21.64 -2.73 8.16
N THR A 639 20.67 -1.84 7.97
CA THR A 639 19.30 -2.04 8.46
C THR A 639 18.58 -2.94 7.46
N TYR A 640 18.36 -4.21 7.80
CA TYR A 640 17.72 -5.17 6.90
C TYR A 640 16.20 -5.06 6.95
N ALA A 641 15.55 -5.19 5.80
CA ALA A 641 14.09 -5.20 5.72
C ALA A 641 13.56 -6.26 4.77
N GLN A 642 12.73 -7.17 5.32
CA GLN A 642 12.07 -8.18 4.52
C GLN A 642 10.82 -7.62 3.86
N ASN A 643 10.88 -7.52 2.54
CA ASN A 643 9.70 -7.26 1.72
C ASN A 643 9.02 -8.58 1.32
N GLY A 644 7.68 -8.56 1.36
CA GLY A 644 6.87 -9.59 0.72
C GLY A 644 6.96 -10.97 1.35
N TRP A 645 6.83 -11.09 2.67
CA TRP A 645 6.99 -12.34 3.43
C TRP A 645 5.74 -13.23 3.52
N GLY A 646 4.60 -12.79 2.97
CA GLY A 646 3.35 -13.59 2.98
C GLY A 646 3.41 -14.79 2.02
N PRO A 647 3.04 -16.01 2.47
CA PRO A 647 3.16 -17.24 1.68
C PRO A 647 2.21 -17.30 0.47
N HIS A 648 1.12 -16.53 0.48
CA HIS A 648 0.04 -16.60 -0.51
C HIS A 648 0.03 -15.34 -1.36
N ASN A 649 0.85 -15.23 -2.42
CA ASN A 649 0.93 -14.00 -3.22
C ASN A 649 1.14 -12.71 -2.38
N LEU A 650 2.08 -12.73 -1.42
CA LEU A 650 2.39 -11.65 -0.47
C LEU A 650 1.33 -11.41 0.62
N ILE A 651 0.24 -12.18 0.66
CA ILE A 651 -0.71 -12.18 1.78
C ILE A 651 -0.53 -13.44 2.61
N HIS A 652 -1.20 -13.47 3.76
CA HIS A 652 -1.27 -14.62 4.65
C HIS A 652 -2.69 -14.68 5.24
N TYR A 653 -3.19 -15.82 5.69
CA TYR A 653 -4.57 -16.03 6.12
C TYR A 653 -4.75 -16.18 7.65
N THR A 654 -3.97 -15.43 8.43
CA THR A 654 -3.98 -15.38 9.91
C THR A 654 -3.40 -16.62 10.61
N ALA A 655 -3.72 -17.81 10.13
CA ALA A 655 -3.26 -19.07 10.69
C ALA A 655 -2.20 -19.77 9.82
N ASP A 656 -1.34 -18.99 9.14
CA ASP A 656 -0.23 -19.51 8.34
C ASP A 656 1.10 -19.38 9.08
N PRO A 657 1.75 -20.51 9.42
CA PRO A 657 3.11 -20.51 9.92
C PRO A 657 4.08 -19.91 8.91
N ILE A 658 4.96 -19.03 9.39
CA ILE A 658 6.03 -18.45 8.59
C ILE A 658 7.33 -19.20 8.89
N TYR A 659 7.53 -20.33 8.21
CA TYR A 659 8.78 -21.10 8.27
C TYR A 659 9.98 -20.31 7.73
N GLY A 660 9.68 -19.32 6.89
CA GLY A 660 10.62 -18.45 6.21
C GLY A 660 11.66 -17.80 7.13
N TRP A 661 11.27 -17.35 8.33
CA TRP A 661 12.18 -16.60 9.22
C TRP A 661 13.50 -17.33 9.47
N LYS A 662 13.44 -18.66 9.63
CA LYS A 662 14.64 -19.49 9.81
C LYS A 662 15.29 -19.87 8.48
N SER A 663 14.51 -20.23 7.46
CA SER A 663 15.06 -20.71 6.17
C SER A 663 15.63 -19.61 5.28
N TRP A 664 15.35 -18.34 5.58
CA TRP A 664 15.75 -17.21 4.74
C TRP A 664 17.10 -16.60 5.09
N HIS A 665 17.61 -16.93 6.28
CA HIS A 665 18.82 -16.36 6.84
C HIS A 665 19.77 -17.47 7.28
N TYR A 666 21.06 -17.17 7.30
CA TYR A 666 22.09 -18.07 7.79
C TYR A 666 22.28 -17.91 9.31
N ASP A 667 22.81 -18.94 9.96
CA ASP A 667 23.23 -18.87 11.36
C ASP A 667 24.24 -17.74 11.58
N GLY A 668 23.91 -16.77 12.43
CA GLY A 668 24.76 -15.58 12.66
C GLY A 668 24.27 -14.30 11.97
N PHE A 669 23.22 -14.39 11.15
CA PHE A 669 22.69 -13.24 10.42
C PHE A 669 22.30 -12.05 11.32
N GLN A 670 21.66 -12.32 12.47
CA GLN A 670 21.21 -11.29 13.39
C GLN A 670 22.37 -10.44 13.96
N GLN A 671 23.60 -10.98 13.97
CA GLN A 671 24.81 -10.30 14.43
C GLN A 671 25.46 -9.45 13.33
N ASP A 672 25.23 -9.76 12.06
CA ASP A 672 25.86 -9.07 10.91
C ASP A 672 25.05 -7.88 10.39
N VAL A 673 23.80 -7.73 10.83
CA VAL A 673 22.94 -6.58 10.54
C VAL A 673 22.74 -5.71 11.77
N HIS A 674 22.37 -4.43 11.58
CA HIS A 674 22.09 -3.51 12.68
C HIS A 674 20.69 -3.73 13.28
N SER A 675 19.70 -3.83 12.40
CA SER A 675 18.29 -4.03 12.74
C SER A 675 17.60 -4.87 11.67
N TYR A 676 16.48 -5.49 12.03
CA TYR A 676 15.65 -6.23 11.09
C TYR A 676 14.19 -5.83 11.24
N LEU A 677 13.65 -5.35 10.14
CA LEU A 677 12.30 -4.88 9.93
C LEU A 677 11.54 -5.80 8.97
N CYS A 678 10.25 -6.06 9.20
CA CYS A 678 9.36 -6.53 8.13
C CYS A 678 8.55 -5.38 7.53
N ASN A 679 8.35 -5.40 6.22
CA ASN A 679 7.39 -4.50 5.57
C ASN A 679 5.98 -5.05 5.73
N SER A 680 5.16 -4.39 6.53
CA SER A 680 3.85 -4.89 6.97
C SER A 680 2.91 -3.74 7.37
N SER A 681 1.68 -4.07 7.75
CA SER A 681 0.76 -3.13 8.40
C SER A 681 0.00 -3.84 9.52
N VAL A 682 0.07 -3.27 10.74
CA VAL A 682 -0.52 -3.85 11.95
C VAL A 682 -2.00 -4.14 11.77
N GLY A 683 -2.75 -3.24 11.11
CA GLY A 683 -4.19 -3.40 10.90
C GLY A 683 -4.59 -4.62 10.05
N VAL A 684 -3.65 -5.27 9.37
CA VAL A 684 -3.93 -6.46 8.55
C VAL A 684 -3.05 -7.67 8.89
N GLN A 685 -1.94 -7.49 9.62
CA GLN A 685 -0.91 -8.52 9.81
C GLN A 685 -0.34 -8.59 11.24
N ALA A 686 -0.94 -7.92 12.25
CA ALA A 686 -0.39 -7.84 13.61
C ALA A 686 0.09 -9.17 14.22
N PRO A 687 -0.69 -10.27 14.24
CA PRO A 687 -0.27 -11.50 14.91
C PRO A 687 0.99 -12.10 14.28
N LEU A 688 1.27 -11.77 13.03
CA LEU A 688 2.36 -12.37 12.25
C LEU A 688 3.62 -11.54 12.28
N ILE A 689 3.47 -10.22 12.38
CA ILE A 689 4.58 -9.35 12.78
C ILE A 689 5.17 -9.88 14.09
N CYS A 690 4.34 -10.33 15.04
CA CYS A 690 4.81 -10.91 16.30
C CYS A 690 5.60 -12.21 16.11
N THR A 691 5.34 -13.04 15.09
CA THR A 691 6.16 -14.24 14.83
C THR A 691 7.60 -13.90 14.42
N LEU A 692 7.81 -12.75 13.77
CA LEU A 692 9.16 -12.23 13.54
C LEU A 692 9.84 -11.86 14.86
N ALA A 693 9.12 -11.21 15.78
CA ALA A 693 9.66 -10.91 17.10
C ALA A 693 10.06 -12.19 17.86
N ASP A 694 9.30 -13.27 17.72
CA ASP A 694 9.64 -14.55 18.34
C ASP A 694 11.01 -15.08 17.86
N TRP A 695 11.20 -15.12 16.54
CA TRP A 695 12.47 -15.54 15.94
C TRP A 695 13.63 -14.57 16.22
N GLN A 696 13.38 -13.25 16.22
CA GLN A 696 14.38 -12.23 16.58
C GLN A 696 14.76 -12.25 18.06
N TRP A 697 13.85 -12.72 18.92
CA TRP A 697 14.10 -12.85 20.35
C TRP A 697 14.86 -14.14 20.65
N ASN A 698 14.41 -15.30 20.16
CA ASN A 698 15.07 -16.59 20.35
C ASN A 698 15.07 -17.42 19.06
N GLU A 699 16.10 -17.22 18.24
CA GLU A 699 16.27 -17.94 16.97
C GLU A 699 16.36 -19.46 17.15
N LYS A 700 17.04 -19.94 18.19
CA LYS A 700 17.23 -21.38 18.44
C LYS A 700 15.95 -22.05 18.90
N GLY A 701 15.18 -21.36 19.75
CA GLY A 701 13.90 -21.82 20.29
C GLY A 701 12.69 -21.49 19.42
N PHE A 702 12.88 -20.86 18.25
CA PHE A 702 11.80 -20.51 17.34
C PHE A 702 11.18 -21.76 16.68
N ASP A 703 9.87 -21.89 16.83
CA ASP A 703 9.04 -22.87 16.13
C ASP A 703 7.85 -22.14 15.48
N ALA A 704 7.73 -22.26 14.15
CA ALA A 704 6.79 -21.45 13.38
C ALA A 704 5.32 -21.78 13.69
N ASP A 705 5.01 -23.05 13.91
CA ASP A 705 3.65 -23.52 14.21
C ASP A 705 3.23 -23.05 15.61
N ARG A 706 4.07 -23.29 16.63
CA ARG A 706 3.86 -22.79 18.01
C ARG A 706 3.72 -21.27 18.02
N SER A 707 4.63 -20.56 17.37
CA SER A 707 4.64 -19.08 17.34
C SER A 707 3.34 -18.53 16.75
N THR A 708 2.89 -19.11 15.64
CA THR A 708 1.64 -18.71 14.97
C THR A 708 0.44 -19.04 15.83
N GLN A 709 0.38 -20.24 16.42
CA GLN A 709 -0.70 -20.61 17.31
C GLN A 709 -0.78 -19.68 18.52
N ALA A 710 0.36 -19.40 19.18
CA ALA A 710 0.42 -18.51 20.33
C ALA A 710 -0.13 -17.13 20.00
N MET A 711 0.21 -16.58 18.82
CA MET A 711 -0.25 -15.26 18.43
C MET A 711 -1.71 -15.23 17.97
N VAL A 712 -2.18 -16.25 17.25
CA VAL A 712 -3.61 -16.35 16.92
C VAL A 712 -4.44 -16.47 18.20
N ASP A 713 -4.02 -17.31 19.16
CA ASP A 713 -4.74 -17.46 20.41
C ASP A 713 -4.64 -16.20 21.30
N ALA A 714 -3.52 -15.47 21.28
CA ALA A 714 -3.38 -14.20 22.02
C ALA A 714 -4.35 -13.13 21.52
N TYR A 715 -4.51 -13.02 20.19
CA TYR A 715 -5.37 -12.01 19.56
C TYR A 715 -6.84 -12.39 19.53
N TYR A 716 -7.15 -13.67 19.37
CA TYR A 716 -8.50 -14.12 19.06
C TYR A 716 -9.09 -15.03 20.14
N GLY A 717 -8.28 -15.58 21.04
CA GLY A 717 -8.71 -16.46 22.11
C GLY A 717 -8.44 -17.94 21.83
N HIS A 718 -8.63 -18.76 22.87
CA HIS A 718 -8.30 -20.18 22.84
C HIS A 718 -9.06 -20.96 21.74
N GLY A 719 -8.35 -21.78 20.98
CA GLY A 719 -8.92 -22.65 19.94
C GLY A 719 -9.11 -21.98 18.59
N MET A 720 -8.83 -20.68 18.48
CA MET A 720 -8.96 -19.93 17.23
C MET A 720 -7.98 -20.41 16.17
N PHE A 721 -6.74 -20.75 16.54
CA PHE A 721 -5.79 -21.34 15.59
C PHE A 721 -6.36 -22.62 14.95
N SER A 722 -6.89 -23.54 15.76
CA SER A 722 -7.49 -24.79 15.28
C SER A 722 -8.76 -24.57 14.45
N ALA A 723 -9.50 -23.50 14.70
CA ALA A 723 -10.67 -23.14 13.90
C ALA A 723 -10.30 -22.52 12.54
N MET A 724 -9.22 -21.73 12.49
CA MET A 724 -8.82 -20.99 11.29
C MET A 724 -7.86 -21.76 10.38
N ARG A 725 -7.02 -22.65 10.93
CA ARG A 725 -5.99 -23.40 10.18
C ARG A 725 -6.55 -24.20 9.00
N PRO A 726 -7.70 -24.90 9.09
CA PRO A 726 -8.24 -25.63 7.95
C PRO A 726 -8.58 -24.73 6.75
N ALA A 727 -9.08 -23.52 7.00
CA ALA A 727 -9.30 -22.53 5.94
C ALA A 727 -7.98 -22.10 5.30
N ALA A 728 -6.95 -21.78 6.09
CA ALA A 728 -5.66 -21.35 5.54
C ALA A 728 -5.06 -22.42 4.60
N LEU A 729 -5.10 -23.70 5.02
CA LEU A 729 -4.69 -24.84 4.18
C LEU A 729 -5.54 -25.01 2.92
N ALA A 730 -6.87 -24.85 3.03
CA ALA A 730 -7.75 -24.93 1.87
C ALA A 730 -7.50 -23.78 0.88
N LEU A 731 -7.32 -22.56 1.38
CA LEU A 731 -7.05 -21.37 0.56
C LEU A 731 -5.69 -21.44 -0.15
N ALA A 732 -4.69 -22.08 0.45
CA ALA A 732 -3.40 -22.31 -0.22
C ALA A 732 -3.55 -23.08 -1.55
N ARG A 733 -4.57 -23.92 -1.72
CA ARG A 733 -4.84 -24.67 -2.98
C ARG A 733 -5.23 -23.78 -4.15
N ILE A 734 -5.60 -22.52 -3.89
CA ILE A 734 -6.01 -21.55 -4.91
C ILE A 734 -4.98 -20.43 -5.11
N ASP A 735 -3.74 -20.61 -4.64
CA ASP A 735 -2.67 -19.63 -4.80
C ASP A 735 -2.33 -19.31 -6.25
N LYS A 736 -2.57 -20.26 -7.16
CA LYS A 736 -2.48 -20.03 -8.61
C LYS A 736 -3.51 -19.01 -9.13
N TYR A 737 -4.62 -18.80 -8.42
CA TYR A 737 -5.69 -17.85 -8.73
C TYR A 737 -5.53 -16.56 -7.93
N ARG A 738 -4.44 -15.84 -8.18
CA ARG A 738 -4.03 -14.62 -7.46
C ARG A 738 -5.21 -13.67 -7.19
N TYR A 739 -5.55 -13.48 -5.92
CA TYR A 739 -6.64 -12.61 -5.42
C TYR A 739 -8.03 -12.92 -6.03
N GLY A 740 -8.33 -14.20 -6.26
CA GLY A 740 -9.58 -14.66 -6.86
C GLY A 740 -9.67 -14.35 -8.37
N ALA A 741 -8.54 -14.32 -9.06
CA ALA A 741 -8.50 -14.14 -10.51
C ALA A 741 -9.10 -15.34 -11.24
N ILE A 742 -9.90 -15.07 -12.27
CA ILE A 742 -10.50 -16.10 -13.11
C ILE A 742 -9.56 -16.46 -14.27
N THR A 743 -9.30 -17.75 -14.46
CA THR A 743 -8.47 -18.31 -15.54
C THR A 743 -9.26 -19.40 -16.29
N PRO A 744 -8.84 -19.80 -17.50
CA PRO A 744 -9.45 -20.94 -18.21
C PRO A 744 -9.45 -22.21 -17.36
N GLU A 745 -8.34 -22.48 -16.67
CA GLU A 745 -8.20 -23.62 -15.76
C GLU A 745 -9.24 -23.63 -14.64
N ALA A 746 -9.61 -22.47 -14.09
CA ALA A 746 -10.60 -22.38 -13.02
C ALA A 746 -11.97 -22.95 -13.40
N VAL A 747 -12.33 -22.93 -14.69
CA VAL A 747 -13.60 -23.50 -15.21
C VAL A 747 -13.60 -25.02 -15.12
N HIS A 748 -12.44 -25.65 -15.31
CA HIS A 748 -12.29 -27.10 -15.20
C HIS A 748 -12.12 -27.57 -13.75
N GLU A 749 -11.82 -26.65 -12.82
CA GLU A 749 -11.61 -26.95 -11.40
C GLU A 749 -12.77 -26.49 -10.49
N ILE A 750 -13.96 -26.24 -11.04
CA ILE A 750 -15.15 -25.85 -10.26
C ILE A 750 -15.40 -26.76 -9.04
N PRO A 751 -15.29 -28.10 -9.12
CA PRO A 751 -15.45 -28.96 -7.95
C PRO A 751 -14.44 -28.67 -6.81
N MET A 752 -13.17 -28.44 -7.17
CA MET A 752 -12.12 -28.08 -6.20
C MET A 752 -12.38 -26.69 -5.59
N LEU A 753 -12.77 -25.71 -6.42
CA LEU A 753 -13.12 -24.38 -5.95
C LEU A 753 -14.32 -24.39 -4.99
N ASP A 754 -15.30 -25.26 -5.25
CA ASP A 754 -16.47 -25.44 -4.38
C ASP A 754 -16.08 -26.07 -3.04
N GLU A 755 -15.21 -27.08 -3.05
CA GLU A 755 -14.64 -27.68 -1.84
C GLU A 755 -13.87 -26.65 -0.99
N VAL A 756 -12.99 -25.86 -1.62
CA VAL A 756 -12.19 -24.82 -0.96
C VAL A 756 -13.11 -23.74 -0.36
N ALA A 757 -14.07 -23.23 -1.14
CA ALA A 757 -14.99 -22.20 -0.66
C ALA A 757 -15.83 -22.69 0.53
N LYS A 758 -16.32 -23.95 0.49
CA LYS A 758 -17.06 -24.56 1.61
C LYS A 758 -16.19 -24.71 2.85
N ALA A 759 -14.98 -25.26 2.72
CA ALA A 759 -14.05 -25.42 3.84
C ALA A 759 -13.67 -24.07 4.47
N ALA A 760 -13.40 -23.07 3.63
CA ALA A 760 -13.07 -21.72 4.06
C ALA A 760 -14.23 -21.05 4.81
N ARG A 761 -15.45 -21.16 4.27
CA ARG A 761 -16.67 -20.62 4.90
C ARG A 761 -17.02 -21.33 6.21
N ALA A 762 -16.88 -22.64 6.28
CA ALA A 762 -17.12 -23.42 7.50
C ALA A 762 -16.15 -23.05 8.62
N SER A 763 -14.87 -22.88 8.29
CA SER A 763 -13.84 -22.44 9.25
C SER A 763 -14.11 -21.02 9.75
N LEU A 764 -14.53 -20.11 8.86
CA LEU A 764 -14.93 -18.76 9.27
C LEU A 764 -16.13 -18.78 10.22
N ALA A 765 -17.15 -19.59 9.95
CA ALA A 765 -18.31 -19.71 10.83
C ALA A 765 -17.91 -20.21 12.23
N LYS A 766 -17.04 -21.23 12.31
CA LYS A 766 -16.49 -21.74 13.59
C LYS A 766 -15.68 -20.67 14.34
N ALA A 767 -14.87 -19.90 13.62
CA ALA A 767 -14.08 -18.82 14.18
C ALA A 767 -14.96 -17.67 14.70
N GLU A 768 -16.05 -17.34 14.00
CA GLU A 768 -17.04 -16.35 14.46
C GLU A 768 -17.84 -16.83 15.68
N GLU A 769 -18.17 -18.12 15.76
CA GLU A 769 -18.80 -18.72 16.93
C GLU A 769 -17.91 -18.63 18.18
N LEU A 770 -16.60 -18.85 18.02
CA LEU A 770 -15.64 -18.75 19.12
C LEU A 770 -15.46 -17.31 19.60
N ASN A 771 -15.17 -16.36 18.69
CA ASN A 771 -14.92 -14.97 19.07
C ASN A 771 -15.08 -13.97 17.92
N LYS A 772 -16.32 -13.74 17.49
CA LYS A 772 -16.64 -12.71 16.50
C LYS A 772 -16.13 -11.30 16.85
N PRO A 773 -16.24 -10.77 18.09
CA PRO A 773 -15.75 -9.44 18.40
C PRO A 773 -14.25 -9.26 18.13
N ALA A 774 -13.41 -10.25 18.46
CA ALA A 774 -11.98 -10.18 18.17
C ALA A 774 -11.68 -10.21 16.66
N LEU A 775 -12.41 -11.05 15.90
CA LEU A 775 -12.31 -11.08 14.44
C LEU A 775 -12.81 -9.79 13.75
N ASP A 776 -13.78 -9.11 14.33
CA ASP A 776 -14.28 -7.84 13.80
C ASP A 776 -13.31 -6.69 14.12
N ARG A 777 -12.62 -6.76 15.28
CA ARG A 777 -11.56 -5.80 15.66
C ARG A 777 -10.32 -5.92 14.79
N LEU A 778 -9.88 -7.14 14.50
CA LEU A 778 -8.72 -7.40 13.64
C LEU A 778 -9.03 -8.50 12.62
N PRO A 779 -9.72 -8.18 11.51
CA PRO A 779 -10.12 -9.19 10.52
C PRO A 779 -8.96 -9.80 9.75
N CYS A 780 -7.82 -9.09 9.68
CA CYS A 780 -6.67 -9.47 8.86
C CYS A 780 -7.09 -9.82 7.41
N TYR A 781 -6.29 -10.63 6.73
CA TYR A 781 -6.60 -11.17 5.41
C TYR A 781 -7.45 -12.45 5.44
N PHE A 782 -7.82 -12.97 6.61
CA PHE A 782 -8.60 -14.21 6.73
C PHE A 782 -9.96 -14.12 6.04
N LYS A 783 -10.79 -13.13 6.43
CA LYS A 783 -12.10 -12.89 5.79
C LYS A 783 -11.97 -12.55 4.30
N GLN A 784 -10.92 -11.83 3.93
CA GLN A 784 -10.63 -11.50 2.53
C GLN A 784 -10.30 -12.77 1.71
N GLY A 785 -9.53 -13.70 2.29
CA GLY A 785 -9.22 -14.99 1.69
C GLY A 785 -10.47 -15.84 1.41
N VAL A 786 -11.38 -15.94 2.39
CA VAL A 786 -12.69 -16.60 2.19
C VAL A 786 -13.45 -15.95 1.03
N GLY A 787 -13.50 -14.62 0.99
CA GLY A 787 -14.12 -13.87 -0.11
C GLY A 787 -13.45 -14.11 -1.47
N PHE A 788 -12.13 -14.30 -1.51
CA PHE A 788 -11.42 -14.65 -2.76
C PHE A 788 -11.81 -16.03 -3.27
N ALA A 789 -11.93 -17.03 -2.40
CA ALA A 789 -12.37 -18.37 -2.78
C ALA A 789 -13.79 -18.37 -3.35
N GLU A 790 -14.72 -17.68 -2.68
CA GLU A 790 -16.11 -17.58 -3.14
C GLU A 790 -16.23 -16.82 -4.45
N LYS A 791 -15.47 -15.74 -4.59
CA LYS A 791 -15.41 -14.98 -5.83
C LYS A 791 -14.83 -15.81 -6.97
N ALA A 792 -13.77 -16.58 -6.72
CA ALA A 792 -13.18 -17.47 -7.71
C ALA A 792 -14.20 -18.51 -8.19
N LEU A 793 -14.91 -19.16 -7.25
CA LEU A 793 -15.97 -20.13 -7.57
C LEU A 793 -17.12 -19.50 -8.38
N ALA A 794 -17.64 -18.36 -7.93
CA ALA A 794 -18.74 -17.67 -8.62
C ALA A 794 -18.32 -17.23 -10.03
N ALA A 795 -17.09 -16.72 -10.16
CA ALA A 795 -16.54 -16.33 -11.45
C ALA A 795 -16.35 -17.54 -12.37
N ALA A 796 -15.84 -18.67 -11.86
CA ALA A 796 -15.67 -19.88 -12.64
C ALA A 796 -17.00 -20.45 -13.15
N ARG A 797 -18.07 -20.42 -12.33
CA ARG A 797 -19.43 -20.84 -12.74
C ARG A 797 -20.08 -19.94 -13.79
N SER A 798 -19.67 -18.67 -13.85
CA SER A 798 -20.19 -17.67 -14.79
C SER A 798 -19.12 -17.21 -15.79
N ALA A 799 -18.12 -18.07 -16.03
CA ALA A 799 -16.94 -17.68 -16.78
C ALA A 799 -17.31 -17.20 -18.19
N PRO A 800 -16.71 -16.09 -18.65
CA PRO A 800 -16.85 -15.72 -20.05
C PRO A 800 -16.19 -16.79 -20.91
N ASP A 801 -16.64 -16.92 -22.15
CA ASP A 801 -15.88 -17.64 -23.17
C ASP A 801 -14.48 -16.98 -23.29
N PHE A 802 -13.46 -17.68 -22.81
CA PHE A 802 -12.09 -17.14 -22.78
C PHE A 802 -11.51 -16.99 -24.18
N PHE A 803 -11.90 -17.83 -25.14
CA PHE A 803 -11.49 -17.69 -26.54
C PHE A 803 -12.09 -16.42 -27.12
N LYS A 804 -13.38 -16.17 -26.87
CA LYS A 804 -14.02 -14.90 -27.28
C LYS A 804 -13.43 -13.68 -26.56
N ARG A 805 -13.12 -13.81 -25.27
CA ARG A 805 -12.56 -12.71 -24.46
C ARG A 805 -11.20 -12.25 -24.97
N TYR A 806 -10.36 -13.19 -25.41
CA TYR A 806 -8.99 -12.94 -25.87
C TYR A 806 -8.83 -13.09 -27.38
N GLU A 807 -9.92 -12.98 -28.15
CA GLU A 807 -9.94 -13.23 -29.60
C GLU A 807 -8.88 -12.40 -30.34
N LYS A 808 -8.74 -11.11 -29.98
CA LYS A 808 -7.75 -10.21 -30.58
C LYS A 808 -6.32 -10.62 -30.25
N GLU A 809 -6.07 -10.98 -29.00
CA GLU A 809 -4.76 -11.45 -28.55
C GLU A 809 -4.40 -12.80 -29.18
N ILE A 810 -5.37 -13.71 -29.32
CA ILE A 810 -5.20 -15.00 -29.99
C ILE A 810 -4.85 -14.81 -31.46
N GLU A 811 -5.53 -13.90 -32.15
CA GLU A 811 -5.21 -13.60 -33.56
C GLU A 811 -3.81 -12.99 -33.69
N ALA A 812 -3.43 -12.08 -32.79
CA ALA A 812 -2.07 -11.55 -32.76
C ALA A 812 -1.01 -12.65 -32.53
N VAL A 813 -1.30 -13.66 -31.71
CA VAL A 813 -0.43 -14.83 -31.52
C VAL A 813 -0.34 -15.68 -32.78
N ARG A 814 -1.44 -15.87 -33.52
CA ARG A 814 -1.44 -16.58 -34.81
C ARG A 814 -0.57 -15.89 -35.84
N GLU A 815 -0.72 -14.57 -35.98
CA GLU A 815 0.12 -13.76 -36.88
C GLU A 815 1.59 -13.78 -36.46
N GLN A 816 1.87 -13.78 -35.15
CA GLN A 816 3.23 -13.91 -34.65
C GLN A 816 3.83 -15.30 -34.97
N ALA A 817 3.08 -16.39 -34.79
CA ALA A 817 3.55 -17.73 -35.14
C ALA A 817 3.77 -17.91 -36.66
N LYS A 818 2.94 -17.25 -37.49
CA LYS A 818 3.17 -17.14 -38.94
C LYS A 818 4.49 -16.42 -39.25
N ALA A 819 4.72 -15.27 -38.62
CA ALA A 819 5.95 -14.49 -38.81
C ALA A 819 7.21 -15.22 -38.31
N ASP A 820 7.12 -15.88 -37.15
CA ASP A 820 8.26 -16.54 -36.50
C ASP A 820 8.64 -17.87 -37.18
N LEU A 821 7.65 -18.68 -37.61
CA LEU A 821 7.85 -20.09 -38.00
C LEU A 821 7.07 -20.54 -39.25
N GLY A 822 6.32 -19.63 -39.88
CA GLY A 822 5.45 -19.94 -41.01
C GLY A 822 4.31 -20.88 -40.62
N PHE A 823 3.66 -20.64 -39.47
CA PHE A 823 2.48 -21.40 -39.00
C PHE A 823 1.42 -21.54 -40.10
N ASP A 824 1.04 -22.78 -40.41
CA ASP A 824 0.05 -23.10 -41.45
C ASP A 824 -0.83 -24.29 -41.03
N PRO A 825 -2.08 -24.06 -40.58
CA PRO A 825 -2.95 -25.13 -40.13
C PRO A 825 -3.30 -26.13 -41.25
N GLU A 826 -3.29 -25.69 -42.52
CA GLU A 826 -3.55 -26.58 -43.67
C GLU A 826 -2.44 -27.62 -43.88
N LYS A 827 -1.25 -27.38 -43.31
CA LYS A 827 -0.14 -28.34 -43.29
C LYS A 827 -0.16 -29.26 -42.07
N GLY A 828 -1.19 -29.18 -41.25
CA GLY A 828 -1.32 -29.94 -40.01
C GLY A 828 -0.52 -29.35 -38.83
N ASP A 829 -0.11 -28.09 -38.90
CA ASP A 829 0.49 -27.41 -37.74
C ASP A 829 -0.59 -27.18 -36.66
N VAL A 830 -0.24 -27.47 -35.40
CA VAL A 830 -1.12 -27.20 -34.25
C VAL A 830 -0.56 -26.05 -33.44
N LEU A 831 -1.35 -25.00 -33.22
CA LEU A 831 -0.98 -23.87 -32.38
C LEU A 831 -1.73 -23.92 -31.05
N LYS A 832 -0.99 -23.71 -29.96
CA LYS A 832 -1.50 -23.54 -28.60
C LYS A 832 -1.04 -22.20 -28.05
N HIS A 833 -1.95 -21.45 -27.45
CA HIS A 833 -1.71 -20.13 -26.89
C HIS A 833 -2.09 -20.08 -25.41
N ALA A 834 -1.88 -18.94 -24.75
CA ALA A 834 -2.09 -18.77 -23.31
C ALA A 834 -3.44 -19.29 -22.76
N VAL A 835 -4.52 -19.25 -23.56
CA VAL A 835 -5.85 -19.74 -23.14
C VAL A 835 -5.96 -21.28 -23.15
N ASP A 836 -5.10 -21.98 -23.89
CA ASP A 836 -5.07 -23.45 -23.97
C ASP A 836 -4.29 -24.11 -22.83
N PHE A 837 -3.53 -23.31 -22.06
CA PHE A 837 -2.65 -23.83 -21.02
C PHE A 837 -3.36 -23.93 -19.67
N SER A 838 -3.13 -25.04 -18.97
CA SER A 838 -3.38 -25.18 -17.53
C SER A 838 -2.05 -25.34 -16.77
N GLY A 839 -2.05 -25.10 -15.46
CA GLY A 839 -0.85 -25.13 -14.61
C GLY A 839 -0.05 -23.82 -14.60
N THR A 840 -0.48 -22.83 -15.37
CA THR A 840 0.14 -21.49 -15.45
C THR A 840 -0.60 -20.51 -14.54
N GLN A 841 -0.02 -19.32 -14.35
CA GLN A 841 -0.77 -18.15 -13.92
C GLN A 841 -1.72 -17.69 -15.05
N GLY A 842 -2.67 -16.81 -14.72
CA GLY A 842 -3.67 -16.33 -15.67
C GLY A 842 -3.07 -15.62 -16.90
N PRO A 843 -3.69 -15.75 -18.10
CA PRO A 843 -3.21 -15.10 -19.32
C PRO A 843 -3.10 -13.58 -19.19
N MET A 844 -2.00 -13.02 -19.69
CA MET A 844 -1.73 -11.58 -19.64
C MET A 844 -0.95 -11.07 -20.85
N VAL A 845 -1.07 -9.78 -21.15
CA VAL A 845 -0.16 -9.08 -22.04
C VAL A 845 1.02 -8.59 -21.21
N TYR A 846 2.22 -9.05 -21.55
CA TYR A 846 3.46 -8.71 -20.85
C TYR A 846 4.35 -7.87 -21.74
N GLY A 847 4.77 -6.70 -21.27
CA GLY A 847 5.64 -5.76 -22.00
C GLY A 847 6.71 -5.11 -21.13
N PHE A 848 7.12 -5.76 -20.04
CA PHE A 848 8.21 -5.27 -19.21
C PHE A 848 9.55 -5.69 -19.86
N ARG A 849 10.43 -4.71 -20.14
CA ARG A 849 11.75 -4.87 -20.80
C ARG A 849 11.75 -5.47 -22.22
N SER A 850 10.61 -5.85 -22.76
CA SER A 850 10.44 -6.43 -24.10
C SER A 850 9.16 -5.92 -24.77
N ALA A 851 9.04 -6.10 -26.09
CA ALA A 851 7.83 -5.76 -26.83
C ALA A 851 6.60 -6.48 -26.24
N PRO A 852 5.43 -5.83 -26.10
CA PRO A 852 4.27 -6.46 -25.49
C PRO A 852 3.80 -7.69 -26.29
N ARG A 853 3.70 -8.86 -25.66
CA ARG A 853 3.00 -10.03 -26.24
C ARG A 853 2.08 -10.70 -25.22
N PHE A 854 1.05 -11.37 -25.73
CA PHE A 854 0.16 -12.20 -24.93
C PHE A 854 0.84 -13.51 -24.54
N GLY A 855 0.64 -13.95 -23.30
CA GLY A 855 1.25 -15.18 -22.81
C GLY A 855 0.71 -15.61 -21.44
N ALA A 856 1.16 -16.77 -20.99
CA ALA A 856 0.85 -17.35 -19.69
C ALA A 856 2.15 -17.63 -18.91
N PRO A 857 2.37 -16.98 -17.74
CA PRO A 857 3.57 -17.19 -16.96
C PRO A 857 3.46 -18.41 -16.05
N PHE A 858 4.56 -19.14 -15.86
CA PHE A 858 4.71 -20.11 -14.78
C PHE A 858 6.05 -19.92 -14.04
N ARG A 859 6.11 -20.44 -12.81
CA ARG A 859 7.14 -20.17 -11.78
C ARG A 859 8.06 -21.36 -11.59
N GLY A 860 9.04 -21.20 -10.69
CA GLY A 860 9.93 -22.29 -10.26
C GLY A 860 9.18 -23.51 -9.71
N SER A 861 9.88 -24.65 -9.63
CA SER A 861 9.30 -25.98 -9.36
C SER A 861 8.52 -26.07 -8.05
N GLU A 862 8.87 -25.24 -7.06
CA GLU A 862 8.27 -25.21 -5.72
C GLU A 862 6.85 -24.62 -5.67
N PHE A 863 6.37 -24.00 -6.76
CA PHE A 863 5.08 -23.30 -6.77
C PHE A 863 4.01 -24.07 -7.56
N GLN A 864 2.73 -23.89 -7.20
CA GLN A 864 1.62 -24.57 -7.91
C GLN A 864 1.49 -24.19 -9.38
N ALA A 865 1.75 -22.93 -9.72
CA ALA A 865 1.70 -22.43 -11.10
C ALA A 865 3.08 -22.57 -11.76
N ASN A 866 3.55 -23.81 -11.96
CA ASN A 866 4.91 -24.13 -12.42
C ASN A 866 4.97 -24.83 -13.79
N SER A 867 3.86 -24.94 -14.52
CA SER A 867 3.83 -25.66 -15.80
C SER A 867 2.88 -25.05 -16.83
N ALA A 868 3.08 -25.36 -18.09
CA ALA A 868 2.12 -25.18 -19.16
C ALA A 868 1.71 -26.56 -19.68
N ARG A 869 0.47 -26.95 -19.40
CA ARG A 869 -0.13 -28.22 -19.82
C ARG A 869 -1.18 -27.99 -20.90
N PHE A 870 -1.15 -28.80 -21.95
CA PHE A 870 -2.13 -28.78 -23.03
C PHE A 870 -2.27 -30.16 -23.67
N SER A 871 -3.34 -30.35 -24.44
CA SER A 871 -3.57 -31.57 -25.21
C SER A 871 -3.66 -31.29 -26.70
N PHE A 872 -3.26 -32.27 -27.51
CA PHE A 872 -3.43 -32.25 -28.96
C PHE A 872 -3.74 -33.66 -29.48
N GLU A 873 -4.42 -33.72 -30.62
CA GLU A 873 -4.65 -34.97 -31.34
C GLU A 873 -3.54 -35.19 -32.36
N CYS A 874 -3.07 -36.43 -32.43
CA CYS A 874 -2.20 -36.87 -33.51
C CYS A 874 -3.07 -37.39 -34.65
N ASP A 875 -3.15 -36.65 -35.75
CA ASP A 875 -3.92 -37.02 -36.94
C ASP A 875 -3.09 -36.79 -38.23
N PRO A 876 -2.98 -37.77 -39.15
CA PRO A 876 -3.46 -39.15 -39.05
C PRO A 876 -2.71 -39.97 -37.98
N PHE A 877 -3.45 -40.84 -37.27
CA PHE A 877 -2.90 -41.84 -36.35
C PHE A 877 -2.94 -43.26 -36.97
N PRO A 878 -1.85 -44.04 -36.94
CA PRO A 878 -0.58 -43.77 -36.25
C PRO A 878 0.25 -42.66 -36.92
N PRO A 879 1.03 -41.87 -36.14
CA PRO A 879 1.90 -40.85 -36.70
C PRO A 879 2.92 -41.46 -37.65
N SER A 880 3.21 -40.77 -38.75
CA SER A 880 4.28 -41.17 -39.69
C SER A 880 5.67 -40.69 -39.28
N GLY A 881 5.82 -40.06 -38.10
CA GLY A 881 7.06 -39.48 -37.62
C GLY A 881 6.89 -38.72 -36.30
N ALA A 882 8.00 -38.25 -35.74
CA ALA A 882 8.01 -37.42 -34.54
C ALA A 882 7.35 -36.04 -34.80
N TYR A 883 7.04 -35.32 -33.72
CA TYR A 883 6.62 -33.92 -33.81
C TYR A 883 7.73 -33.00 -33.31
N ASP A 884 7.98 -31.93 -34.04
CA ASP A 884 8.73 -30.78 -33.56
C ASP A 884 7.81 -29.92 -32.66
N LEU A 885 8.24 -29.68 -31.43
CA LEU A 885 7.61 -28.74 -30.50
C LEU A 885 8.42 -27.45 -30.51
N TYR A 886 7.81 -26.38 -31.01
CA TYR A 886 8.37 -25.04 -30.97
C TYR A 886 7.77 -24.26 -29.81
N LEU A 887 8.59 -23.91 -28.83
CA LEU A 887 8.22 -23.14 -27.67
C LEU A 887 8.62 -21.67 -27.89
N SER A 888 7.65 -20.76 -27.96
CA SER A 888 7.89 -19.32 -28.04
C SER A 888 7.65 -18.67 -26.68
N GLY A 889 8.63 -17.91 -26.21
CA GLY A 889 8.55 -17.31 -24.90
C GLY A 889 9.77 -16.49 -24.52
N GLN A 890 9.80 -16.12 -23.25
CA GLN A 890 10.96 -15.51 -22.59
C GLN A 890 11.01 -15.98 -21.14
N TYR A 891 12.15 -15.83 -20.49
CA TYR A 891 12.27 -16.10 -19.06
C TYR A 891 13.00 -14.98 -18.33
N GLU A 892 13.01 -15.05 -17.01
CA GLU A 892 13.88 -14.26 -16.16
C GLU A 892 14.51 -15.18 -15.12
N THR A 893 15.78 -14.94 -14.81
CA THR A 893 16.51 -15.64 -13.75
C THR A 893 17.34 -14.63 -12.95
N ALA A 894 17.89 -15.05 -11.83
CA ALA A 894 18.87 -14.25 -11.11
C ALA A 894 20.11 -13.98 -11.97
N LYS A 895 20.78 -12.84 -11.78
CA LYS A 895 22.09 -12.62 -12.39
C LYS A 895 23.07 -13.66 -11.84
N GLY A 896 23.71 -14.42 -12.72
CA GLY A 896 24.72 -15.43 -12.36
C GLY A 896 24.17 -16.84 -12.11
N GLU A 897 22.86 -17.04 -12.07
CA GLU A 897 22.26 -18.38 -12.00
C GLU A 897 22.23 -19.03 -13.40
N PRO A 898 22.21 -20.38 -13.47
CA PRO A 898 22.11 -21.10 -14.72
C PRO A 898 20.82 -20.74 -15.48
N GLU A 899 20.83 -21.02 -16.79
CA GLU A 899 19.66 -20.86 -17.65
C GLU A 899 18.44 -21.58 -17.06
N PHE A 900 17.24 -21.03 -17.25
CA PHE A 900 16.00 -21.65 -16.77
C PHE A 900 15.84 -23.04 -17.38
N GLN A 901 15.79 -24.04 -16.51
CA GLN A 901 15.62 -25.46 -16.86
C GLN A 901 14.13 -25.83 -16.90
N ILE A 902 13.75 -26.60 -17.91
CA ILE A 902 12.41 -27.19 -18.06
C ILE A 902 12.49 -28.70 -18.13
N ARG A 903 11.38 -29.35 -17.79
CA ARG A 903 11.11 -30.74 -18.11
C ARG A 903 9.90 -30.78 -19.04
N ILE A 904 9.98 -31.57 -20.11
CA ILE A 904 8.86 -31.84 -20.99
C ILE A 904 8.46 -33.30 -20.80
N THR A 905 7.20 -33.52 -20.47
CA THR A 905 6.60 -34.86 -20.44
C THR A 905 5.53 -35.00 -21.51
N LEU A 906 5.50 -36.18 -22.13
CA LEU A 906 4.48 -36.60 -23.10
C LEU A 906 3.75 -37.81 -22.51
N ASN A 907 2.44 -37.67 -22.29
CA ASN A 907 1.60 -38.74 -21.71
C ASN A 907 2.11 -39.27 -20.36
N GLY A 908 2.76 -38.41 -19.57
CA GLY A 908 3.34 -38.74 -18.27
C GLY A 908 4.79 -39.24 -18.31
N GLU A 909 5.36 -39.46 -19.49
CA GLU A 909 6.75 -39.89 -19.63
C GLU A 909 7.67 -38.72 -19.96
N GLU A 910 8.85 -38.67 -19.34
CA GLU A 910 9.88 -37.67 -19.64
C GLU A 910 10.42 -37.87 -21.07
N VAL A 911 10.46 -36.79 -21.84
CA VAL A 911 11.03 -36.74 -23.19
C VAL A 911 12.13 -35.70 -23.33
N TYR A 912 12.19 -34.74 -22.41
CA TYR A 912 13.26 -33.75 -22.34
C TYR A 912 13.43 -33.24 -20.91
N LYS A 913 14.68 -33.03 -20.49
CA LYS A 913 15.03 -32.31 -19.28
C LYS A 913 16.32 -31.54 -19.52
N GLY A 914 16.28 -30.22 -19.38
CA GLY A 914 17.41 -29.37 -19.69
C GLY A 914 17.03 -27.90 -19.89
N PRO A 915 17.94 -27.08 -20.46
CA PRO A 915 17.70 -25.66 -20.67
C PRO A 915 16.49 -25.37 -21.57
N CYS A 916 15.72 -24.32 -21.26
CA CYS A 916 14.55 -23.96 -22.07
C CYS A 916 14.89 -23.38 -23.46
N GLY A 917 16.14 -22.98 -23.68
CA GLY A 917 16.64 -22.44 -24.95
C GLY A 917 16.14 -21.02 -25.28
N LEU A 918 15.28 -20.44 -24.44
CA LEU A 918 14.69 -19.11 -24.62
C LEU A 918 15.71 -18.01 -24.25
N ALA A 919 15.29 -16.74 -24.17
CA ALA A 919 16.15 -15.63 -23.81
C ALA A 919 15.65 -14.87 -22.57
N VAL A 920 16.60 -14.29 -21.82
CA VAL A 920 16.32 -13.43 -20.67
C VAL A 920 15.74 -12.11 -21.15
N SER A 921 14.55 -11.72 -20.65
CA SER A 921 13.89 -10.46 -21.00
C SER A 921 13.73 -10.20 -22.51
N ALA A 922 13.69 -11.25 -23.34
CA ALA A 922 13.57 -11.15 -24.79
C ALA A 922 12.84 -12.36 -25.39
N TRP A 923 12.05 -12.12 -26.43
CA TRP A 923 11.27 -13.16 -27.11
C TRP A 923 12.15 -14.03 -28.00
N LYS A 924 12.07 -15.34 -27.82
CA LYS A 924 12.79 -16.33 -28.62
C LYS A 924 11.93 -17.56 -28.83
N VAL A 925 12.23 -18.32 -29.88
CA VAL A 925 11.66 -19.64 -30.14
C VAL A 925 12.74 -20.71 -29.93
N SER A 926 12.37 -21.77 -29.22
CA SER A 926 13.20 -22.96 -28.99
C SER A 926 12.51 -24.18 -29.58
N LYS A 927 13.29 -25.17 -30.03
CA LYS A 927 12.79 -26.39 -30.68
C LYS A 927 13.12 -27.62 -29.83
N PHE A 928 12.12 -28.48 -29.64
CA PHE A 928 12.23 -29.78 -28.99
C PHE A 928 11.60 -30.86 -29.87
N THR A 929 11.89 -32.13 -29.59
CA THR A 929 11.33 -33.27 -30.34
C THR A 929 10.42 -34.08 -29.42
N LEU A 930 9.20 -34.36 -29.89
CA LEU A 930 8.29 -35.31 -29.27
C LEU A 930 8.43 -36.66 -29.99
N PRO A 931 8.99 -37.69 -29.32
CA PRO A 931 9.31 -38.98 -29.94
C PRO A 931 8.06 -39.71 -30.46
N PHE A 932 8.17 -40.29 -31.65
CA PHE A 932 7.03 -40.91 -32.33
C PHE A 932 6.49 -42.12 -31.56
N GLU A 933 7.37 -42.89 -30.92
CA GLU A 933 7.06 -44.12 -30.19
C GLU A 933 6.25 -43.88 -28.92
N LYS A 934 6.18 -42.63 -28.44
CA LYS A 934 5.44 -42.23 -27.24
C LYS A 934 4.12 -41.52 -27.54
N LEU A 935 3.82 -41.29 -28.83
CA LEU A 935 2.58 -40.63 -29.26
C LEU A 935 1.39 -41.60 -29.22
N LYS A 936 0.27 -41.11 -28.71
CA LYS A 936 -1.05 -41.74 -28.74
C LYS A 936 -1.96 -40.94 -29.67
N ARG A 937 -3.18 -41.42 -29.93
CA ARG A 937 -4.17 -40.65 -30.71
C ARG A 937 -4.49 -39.31 -30.04
N GLY A 938 -4.73 -39.31 -28.74
CA GLY A 938 -4.81 -38.12 -27.90
C GLY A 938 -3.59 -38.01 -27.01
N ASN A 939 -2.92 -36.86 -27.03
CA ASN A 939 -1.69 -36.63 -26.29
C ASN A 939 -1.85 -35.50 -25.28
N THR A 940 -1.24 -35.67 -24.11
CA THR A 940 -1.04 -34.58 -23.14
C THR A 940 0.43 -34.24 -23.06
N VAL A 941 0.75 -32.95 -23.21
CA VAL A 941 2.10 -32.41 -23.06
C VAL A 941 2.12 -31.53 -21.82
N VAL A 942 3.16 -31.67 -21.01
CA VAL A 942 3.45 -30.78 -19.88
C VAL A 942 4.84 -30.21 -20.06
N ILE A 943 4.94 -28.88 -20.11
CA ILE A 943 6.20 -28.15 -20.03
C ILE A 943 6.27 -27.57 -18.62
N GLU A 944 7.09 -28.13 -17.73
CA GLU A 944 7.17 -27.71 -16.33
C GLU A 944 8.55 -27.17 -15.96
N SER A 945 8.61 -26.32 -14.94
CA SER A 945 9.87 -25.85 -14.40
C SER A 945 10.65 -26.99 -13.75
N ALA A 946 11.90 -27.15 -14.16
CA ALA A 946 12.89 -27.95 -13.44
C ALA A 946 13.83 -27.08 -12.58
N THR A 947 13.59 -25.76 -12.56
CA THR A 947 14.36 -24.79 -11.77
C THR A 947 13.63 -24.50 -10.47
N PRO A 948 14.25 -24.69 -9.29
CA PRO A 948 13.70 -24.23 -8.01
C PRO A 948 13.44 -22.73 -8.03
N GLY A 949 12.41 -22.26 -7.34
CA GLY A 949 12.09 -20.84 -7.29
C GLY A 949 12.14 -20.28 -5.87
N ASP A 950 12.70 -19.10 -5.73
CA ASP A 950 12.76 -18.42 -4.42
C ASP A 950 11.38 -17.88 -4.03
N THR A 951 10.68 -17.19 -4.93
CA THR A 951 9.43 -16.48 -4.61
C THR A 951 8.37 -16.67 -5.70
N GLN A 952 7.09 -16.71 -5.32
CA GLN A 952 5.97 -16.86 -6.25
C GLN A 952 5.81 -15.65 -7.21
N SER A 953 6.41 -14.51 -6.88
CA SER A 953 6.28 -13.24 -7.62
C SER A 953 7.57 -12.79 -8.33
N GLY A 954 8.70 -13.41 -8.02
CA GLY A 954 10.03 -13.07 -8.52
C GLY A 954 10.57 -14.09 -9.53
N PRO A 955 11.78 -13.88 -10.06
CA PRO A 955 12.50 -14.91 -10.79
C PRO A 955 12.90 -16.08 -9.87
N PRO A 956 13.17 -17.27 -10.43
CA PRO A 956 13.03 -17.61 -11.84
C PRO A 956 11.55 -17.77 -12.26
N TRP A 957 11.22 -17.28 -13.45
CA TRP A 957 9.91 -17.49 -14.10
C TRP A 957 10.05 -17.58 -15.61
N LEU A 958 9.11 -18.27 -16.26
CA LEU A 958 9.04 -18.40 -17.72
C LEU A 958 7.66 -17.93 -18.18
N LEU A 959 7.61 -17.16 -19.27
CA LEU A 959 6.39 -16.71 -19.92
C LEU A 959 6.27 -17.38 -21.29
N VAL A 960 5.27 -18.23 -21.43
CA VAL A 960 4.94 -18.91 -22.70
C VAL A 960 4.00 -18.02 -23.49
N ASN A 961 4.39 -17.64 -24.70
CA ASN A 961 3.52 -16.98 -25.65
C ASN A 961 2.66 -18.01 -26.39
N TYR A 962 3.33 -18.91 -27.11
CA TYR A 962 2.70 -20.01 -27.83
C TYR A 962 3.56 -21.27 -27.85
N VAL A 963 2.91 -22.39 -28.12
CA VAL A 963 3.54 -23.64 -28.55
C VAL A 963 3.00 -24.01 -29.92
N MET A 964 3.89 -24.25 -30.89
CA MET A 964 3.52 -24.75 -32.20
C MET A 964 4.06 -26.18 -32.36
N LEU A 965 3.20 -27.11 -32.73
CA LEU A 965 3.58 -28.48 -33.06
C LEU A 965 3.57 -28.65 -34.58
N ARG A 966 4.66 -29.19 -35.12
CA ARG A 966 4.78 -29.51 -36.54
C ARG A 966 5.24 -30.94 -36.71
N LYS A 967 4.56 -31.69 -37.56
CA LYS A 967 4.95 -33.06 -37.88
C LYS A 967 6.27 -33.06 -38.65
N GLN A 968 7.24 -33.89 -38.23
CA GLN A 968 8.45 -34.09 -39.02
C GLN A 968 8.09 -34.83 -40.31
N LYS A 969 8.69 -34.42 -41.43
CA LYS A 969 8.62 -35.22 -42.66
C LYS A 969 9.43 -36.49 -42.41
N GLY A 970 8.74 -37.64 -42.42
CA GLY A 970 9.34 -38.97 -42.28
C GLY A 970 10.25 -39.32 -43.45
#